data_AF-A0A7C2L8V0-F1
#
_entry.id   AF-A0A7C2L8V0-F1
#
_cell.length_a   1.000
_cell.length_b   1.000
_cell.length_c   1.000
_cell.angle_alpha   90.00
_cell.angle_beta   90.00
_cell.angle_gamma   90.00
#
_symmetry.space_group_name_H-M   'P 1'
#
loop_
_entity.id
_entity.type
_entity.pdbx_description
1 polymer ?
#
loop_
_entity_poly.entity_id
_entity_poly.type
_entity_poly.pdbx_seq_one_letter_code
_entity_poly.pdbx_strand_id
1 'polypeptide(L)'
;MKRTVAFTILAAIWLVVTAVATAQDKVTLQYKAQKGQKMTYRLEADLSSEFGGQKIQLLIKQTSVDEILDVAASGEITRQSVDEEVEVTVNGQKMPSQEEATKRRTITVTRPDGTLVSVRWEGGREPTEAERKAQMRLMQATQIVFSPNPVGVGDKWTREYKEDTEKGTPNAVAEYEVLALEKAKGVDTAKLRYTYRETDKQKPLTLQGEVWVEVASGDIVVLQLATENFPFSPSEQAPTFNGTLRAERTGGSPIGGSAAAAQPAEAPKKKEKTIEEVVKDYEKIEGLFTLYRKKEAGKDTIYMEVREEQLDKLLLLQVTQSTGTGGYALAAGNPIDDILFKFVRRDEQLLMVVPNIRFRADERRPIARAVKRSFADAYLEAFRIEARNEEQKRLLINVSDLFRSDIAQITRLAQAAGGAYSIDREKTVIRAIKNFPNNLVVQTAYHLTRTGAGGGGSPFAIPGMPSGAPLADPRSLPLEVTYNLFFLPENGYMPRLADPRVGYFVTEFQDFTQDKVEQTVRYILRWHLEKQDPIAPLSPPKEPIVFWLDNAIPEEYRDAVREGILWWNKAFERIGFKDAIVVRQMPDDADWDHADMRYNVIRWVTSPSSGYAVALFRANPLTGQILNASITVDANMTRFARAEFKRMINPLSAFEQEPSPANPFHCDIAEEAAYHAWFGAMAMKLMQSPKSTRISEKEYVKQYIRDIAAHEMGHILGLRHNFIASTLHSTKDLCHGERIQQMGVSASVMDYTPVNIMALRSPKSFYWHQGLGVYDYWAIEYGYKPSKARTPEAELPMLRAIARRGTEPGLAYMGDEFADSVDPLITRFDLGKDPLEYWATVFRDVNTMIPQLPAKAVKPGENYYEMTRAFNGLLSMYARAASVVSRYVGGVHLRQNHRGDPNEKPPVMPVSARDQKRALALLTQYVFSPKAFNFPKQVYLKLAPNPYPDYTQMLTSRPRLDAPVRDTISGIQTATLRRLFSERTLSQIANNEFKASKPEETLTMTALFEQVSNAVNAEIINGTNVPALRRLLQRTYLRTLADMLVNPDAEVPDDAKMLARYHLRRLKSQIQAVRNRPLDTATRVHLDEMLSEIDRVLQAQYTIGSLAQPEAATAAPRR
;
A
#
# COMPACT_ATOMS: atom_id res chain seq x y z
N MET A 1 1.00 102.67 63.07
CA MET A 1 -0.37 102.38 63.58
C MET A 1 -1.17 101.71 62.47
N LYS A 2 -2.21 100.89 62.67
CA LYS A 2 -2.66 100.04 63.80
C LYS A 2 -3.82 99.15 63.29
N ARG A 3 -3.75 97.81 63.44
CA ARG A 3 -4.85 96.81 63.59
C ARG A 3 -5.97 96.63 62.51
N THR A 4 -6.51 95.38 62.46
CA THR A 4 -7.92 94.96 62.17
C THR A 4 -8.57 95.19 60.78
N VAL A 5 -9.46 94.33 60.23
CA VAL A 5 -9.76 92.87 60.40
C VAL A 5 -10.70 92.38 59.26
N ALA A 6 -10.62 91.09 58.86
CA ALA A 6 -11.58 90.33 57.99
C ALA A 6 -11.84 90.86 56.54
N PHE A 7 -12.23 90.09 55.50
CA PHE A 7 -12.22 88.65 55.11
C PHE A 7 -12.75 88.60 53.64
N THR A 8 -12.46 87.68 52.70
CA THR A 8 -11.49 86.57 52.51
C THR A 8 -11.37 86.35 50.99
N ILE A 9 -10.17 86.07 50.43
CA ILE A 9 -9.93 86.02 48.97
C ILE A 9 -8.96 84.87 48.58
N LEU A 10 -9.12 84.31 47.37
CA LEU A 10 -8.26 83.27 46.77
C LEU A 10 -7.11 83.86 45.92
N ALA A 11 -5.87 83.47 46.21
CA ALA A 11 -4.74 83.32 45.25
C ALA A 11 -3.52 82.72 46.00
N ALA A 12 -2.99 81.57 45.59
CA ALA A 12 -2.05 80.79 46.41
C ALA A 12 -0.73 80.39 45.73
N ILE A 13 0.29 81.22 45.97
CA ILE A 13 1.64 80.93 46.49
C ILE A 13 2.48 79.73 45.94
N TRP A 14 3.76 80.06 45.77
CA TRP A 14 4.93 79.28 45.38
C TRP A 14 5.40 78.18 46.36
N LEU A 15 5.98 77.12 45.78
CA LEU A 15 7.28 76.49 46.12
C LEU A 15 7.81 76.51 47.58
N VAL A 16 7.90 75.32 48.17
CA VAL A 16 9.13 74.82 48.83
C VAL A 16 9.39 73.40 48.33
N VAL A 17 10.63 73.11 47.92
CA VAL A 17 11.08 71.74 47.63
C VAL A 17 11.77 71.19 48.88
N THR A 18 11.18 70.15 49.48
CA THR A 18 11.91 69.20 50.32
C THR A 18 11.92 67.86 49.62
N ALA A 19 13.06 67.51 49.02
CA ALA A 19 13.26 66.18 48.47
C ALA A 19 13.38 65.17 49.62
N VAL A 20 12.27 64.52 49.95
CA VAL A 20 12.38 63.07 50.12
C VAL A 20 12.45 62.52 48.70
N ALA A 21 13.66 62.16 48.27
CA ALA A 21 13.77 61.16 47.24
C ALA A 21 13.19 59.87 47.83
N THR A 22 11.89 59.65 47.64
CA THR A 22 11.41 58.28 47.45
C THR A 22 12.31 57.74 46.36
N ALA A 23 13.16 56.77 46.70
CA ALA A 23 13.97 56.11 45.68
C ALA A 23 13.00 55.71 44.57
N GLN A 24 13.29 56.08 43.32
CA GLN A 24 12.66 55.35 42.22
C GLN A 24 12.96 53.89 42.53
N ASP A 25 11.94 53.05 42.74
CA ASP A 25 12.13 51.68 43.21
C ASP A 25 12.87 50.89 42.14
N LYS A 26 14.21 50.98 42.15
CA LYS A 26 15.05 50.49 41.06
C LYS A 26 15.15 48.99 41.20
N VAL A 27 14.33 48.29 40.41
CA VAL A 27 14.23 46.85 40.42
C VAL A 27 15.40 46.24 39.64
N THR A 28 16.05 45.25 40.25
CA THR A 28 17.07 44.43 39.57
C THR A 28 16.37 43.32 38.80
N LEU A 29 15.94 43.63 37.57
CA LEU A 29 15.35 42.65 36.66
C LEU A 29 16.40 41.61 36.28
N GLN A 30 16.15 40.36 36.67
CA GLN A 30 16.99 39.20 36.38
C GLN A 30 16.10 37.97 36.30
N TYR A 31 16.31 37.12 35.30
CA TYR A 31 15.61 35.85 35.19
C TYR A 31 16.09 34.90 36.30
N LYS A 32 15.16 34.44 37.13
CA LYS A 32 15.37 33.61 38.31
C LYS A 32 14.31 32.51 38.30
N ALA A 33 14.74 31.29 38.58
CA ALA A 33 13.85 30.13 38.58
C ALA A 33 14.25 29.12 39.66
N GLN A 34 13.36 28.16 39.92
CA GLN A 34 13.62 26.95 40.71
C GLN A 34 13.38 25.71 39.86
N LYS A 35 14.20 24.68 40.06
CA LYS A 35 14.07 23.39 39.38
C LYS A 35 12.73 22.71 39.69
N GLY A 36 12.08 22.17 38.65
CA GLY A 36 10.77 21.51 38.73
C GLY A 36 9.56 22.44 38.68
N GLN A 37 9.75 23.76 38.68
CA GLN A 37 8.64 24.70 38.49
C GLN A 37 8.09 24.63 37.07
N LYS A 38 6.78 24.84 36.93
CA LYS A 38 6.09 24.89 35.63
C LYS A 38 5.32 26.19 35.46
N MET A 39 5.30 26.68 34.23
CA MET A 39 4.49 27.82 33.80
C MET A 39 3.70 27.44 32.56
N THR A 40 2.48 27.96 32.43
CA THR A 40 1.65 27.81 31.23
C THR A 40 1.51 29.17 30.57
N TYR A 41 1.76 29.24 29.26
CA TYR A 41 1.60 30.47 28.48
C TYR A 41 0.55 30.26 27.39
N ARG A 42 -0.18 31.34 27.08
CA ARG A 42 -1.04 31.40 25.91
C ARG A 42 -0.52 32.48 24.97
N LEU A 43 -0.27 32.10 23.72
CA LEU A 43 0.14 32.98 22.64
C LEU A 43 -1.01 33.12 21.62
N GLU A 44 -1.22 34.34 21.16
CA GLU A 44 -2.14 34.70 20.08
C GLU A 44 -1.42 35.68 19.15
N ALA A 45 -1.37 35.36 17.86
CA ALA A 45 -0.72 36.21 16.84
C ALA A 45 -1.67 36.42 15.67
N ASP A 46 -2.11 37.66 15.45
CA ASP A 46 -2.93 38.07 14.31
C ASP A 46 -2.04 38.81 13.31
N LEU A 47 -1.70 38.11 12.23
CA LEU A 47 -0.72 38.50 11.24
C LEU A 47 -1.36 38.66 9.87
N SER A 48 -0.89 39.61 9.07
CA SER A 48 -1.40 39.83 7.71
C SER A 48 -0.30 40.11 6.69
N SER A 49 -0.50 39.67 5.45
CA SER A 49 0.38 39.93 4.32
C SER A 49 -0.44 40.16 3.06
N GLU A 50 0.12 40.85 2.08
CA GLU A 50 -0.47 41.02 0.75
C GLU A 50 0.54 40.58 -0.30
N PHE A 51 0.14 39.60 -1.11
CA PHE A 51 1.01 38.97 -2.10
C PHE A 51 0.22 38.67 -3.38
N GLY A 52 0.73 39.09 -4.54
CA GLY A 52 0.06 38.89 -5.83
C GLY A 52 -1.34 39.54 -5.94
N GLY A 53 -1.63 40.56 -5.14
CA GLY A 53 -2.96 41.19 -5.06
C GLY A 53 -3.99 40.40 -4.24
N GLN A 54 -3.56 39.38 -3.49
CA GLN A 54 -4.40 38.68 -2.52
C GLN A 54 -3.94 39.00 -1.09
N LYS A 55 -4.90 39.33 -0.22
CA LYS A 55 -4.67 39.50 1.21
C LYS A 55 -4.74 38.15 1.92
N ILE A 56 -3.74 37.87 2.74
CA ILE A 56 -3.65 36.70 3.62
C ILE A 56 -3.70 37.23 5.06
N GLN A 57 -4.71 36.84 5.83
CA GLN A 57 -4.73 36.95 7.28
C GLN A 57 -4.42 35.58 7.88
N LEU A 58 -3.63 35.56 8.95
CA LEU A 58 -3.10 34.38 9.60
C LEU A 58 -3.19 34.59 11.11
N LEU A 59 -4.08 33.84 11.76
CA LEU A 59 -4.31 33.90 13.20
C LEU A 59 -3.83 32.60 13.84
N ILE A 60 -2.76 32.68 14.63
CA ILE A 60 -2.20 31.58 15.42
C ILE A 60 -2.72 31.69 16.85
N LYS A 61 -3.10 30.57 17.45
CA LYS A 61 -3.37 30.41 18.89
C LYS A 61 -2.61 29.19 19.40
N GLN A 62 -1.85 29.37 20.46
CA GLN A 62 -0.94 28.35 20.98
C GLN A 62 -0.99 28.35 22.52
N THR A 63 -1.02 27.17 23.11
CA THR A 63 -0.90 26.97 24.56
C THR A 63 0.33 26.10 24.80
N SER A 64 1.30 26.60 25.55
CA SER A 64 2.54 25.90 25.87
C SER A 64 2.75 25.77 27.37
N VAL A 65 3.43 24.70 27.78
CA VAL A 65 3.88 24.44 29.14
C VAL A 65 5.39 24.41 29.18
N ASP A 66 5.97 25.32 29.96
CA ASP A 66 7.39 25.40 30.23
C ASP A 66 7.70 24.75 31.58
N GLU A 67 8.73 23.91 31.62
CA GLU A 67 9.24 23.26 32.82
C GLU A 67 10.72 23.61 33.03
N ILE A 68 11.08 24.06 34.24
CA ILE A 68 12.47 24.37 34.60
C ILE A 68 13.20 23.07 34.94
N LEU A 69 13.95 22.53 33.99
CA LEU A 69 14.69 21.27 34.14
C LEU A 69 15.90 21.41 35.07
N ASP A 70 16.58 22.55 35.06
CA ASP A 70 17.77 22.79 35.89
C ASP A 70 18.08 24.28 36.09
N VAL A 71 18.82 24.59 37.16
CA VAL A 71 19.38 25.92 37.42
C VAL A 71 20.83 25.73 37.86
N ALA A 72 21.76 26.07 36.99
CA ALA A 72 23.18 25.86 37.21
C ALA A 72 23.76 26.81 38.27
N ALA A 73 24.91 26.45 38.85
CA ALA A 73 25.62 27.30 39.80
C ALA A 73 26.11 28.64 39.21
N SER A 74 26.15 28.76 37.87
CA SER A 74 26.37 30.01 37.14
C SER A 74 25.14 30.93 37.08
N GLY A 75 23.98 30.47 37.55
CA GLY A 75 22.68 31.10 37.34
C GLY A 75 22.05 30.81 35.97
N GLU A 76 22.69 30.03 35.10
CA GLU A 76 22.10 29.64 33.82
C GLU A 76 20.94 28.65 34.02
N ILE A 77 19.77 29.00 33.51
CA ILE A 77 18.50 28.29 33.70
C ILE A 77 18.22 27.45 32.45
N THR A 78 18.01 26.14 32.66
CA THR A 78 17.61 25.19 31.61
C THR A 78 16.10 24.96 31.68
N ARG A 79 15.39 25.29 30.60
CA ARG A 79 13.93 25.24 30.50
C ARG A 79 13.50 24.40 29.30
N GLN A 80 12.50 23.55 29.46
CA GLN A 80 11.87 22.75 28.41
C GLN A 80 10.47 23.30 28.15
N SER A 81 10.21 23.81 26.94
CA SER A 81 8.88 24.19 26.47
C SER A 81 8.26 23.06 25.65
N VAL A 82 6.96 22.81 25.85
CA VAL A 82 6.16 21.83 25.11
C VAL A 82 4.82 22.47 24.73
N ASP A 83 4.43 22.37 23.46
CA ASP A 83 3.15 22.89 23.00
C ASP A 83 2.04 21.86 23.26
N GLU A 84 0.99 22.22 24.00
CA GLU A 84 -0.15 21.33 24.29
C GLU A 84 -1.27 21.51 23.26
N GLU A 85 -1.52 22.75 22.83
CA GLU A 85 -2.48 23.09 21.78
C GLU A 85 -1.84 24.04 20.76
N VAL A 86 -2.02 23.77 19.47
CA VAL A 86 -1.67 24.70 18.38
C VAL A 86 -2.83 24.74 17.37
N GLU A 87 -3.42 25.93 17.20
CA GLU A 87 -4.42 26.24 16.18
C GLU A 87 -3.88 27.35 15.29
N VAL A 88 -3.71 27.06 13.99
CA VAL A 88 -3.43 28.06 12.97
C VAL A 88 -4.65 28.18 12.09
N THR A 89 -5.12 29.40 11.85
CA THR A 89 -6.17 29.70 10.87
C THR A 89 -5.65 30.65 9.81
N VAL A 90 -6.05 30.45 8.55
CA VAL A 90 -5.67 31.29 7.41
C VAL A 90 -6.93 31.74 6.69
N ASN A 91 -7.11 33.06 6.52
CA ASN A 91 -8.34 33.67 6.01
C ASN A 91 -9.63 33.12 6.68
N GLY A 92 -9.56 32.89 8.00
CA GLY A 92 -10.65 32.35 8.81
C GLY A 92 -10.87 30.83 8.71
N GLN A 93 -10.11 30.10 7.89
CA GLN A 93 -10.17 28.65 7.80
C GLN A 93 -9.10 28.00 8.69
N LYS A 94 -9.52 27.07 9.57
CA LYS A 94 -8.60 26.33 10.45
C LYS A 94 -7.77 25.33 9.63
N MET A 95 -6.46 25.43 9.75
CA MET A 95 -5.49 24.54 9.10
C MET A 95 -5.53 23.14 9.72
N PRO A 96 -5.08 22.08 9.00
CA PRO A 96 -4.96 20.74 9.56
C PRO A 96 -4.11 20.71 10.84
N SER A 97 -4.50 19.87 11.80
CA SER A 97 -3.83 19.73 13.09
C SER A 97 -2.37 19.28 12.93
N GLN A 98 -1.43 20.14 13.30
CA GLN A 98 -0.01 19.79 13.35
C GLN A 98 0.31 18.96 14.59
N GLU A 99 -0.12 17.71 14.58
CA GLU A 99 0.11 16.74 15.65
C GLU A 99 1.61 16.42 15.88
N GLU A 100 2.50 16.82 14.96
CA GLU A 100 3.96 16.77 15.17
C GLU A 100 4.48 17.97 15.99
N ALA A 101 3.83 19.13 15.94
CA ALA A 101 4.25 20.33 16.66
C ALA A 101 4.07 20.13 18.17
N THR A 102 2.90 19.65 18.60
CA THR A 102 2.59 19.36 20.02
C THR A 102 3.34 18.17 20.60
N LYS A 103 4.15 17.46 19.81
CA LYS A 103 5.01 16.35 20.24
C LYS A 103 6.49 16.73 20.33
N ARG A 104 6.87 17.93 19.88
CA ARG A 104 8.25 18.45 19.93
C ARG A 104 8.48 19.22 21.24
N ARG A 105 9.63 18.98 21.86
CA ARG A 105 10.08 19.72 23.05
C ARG A 105 11.22 20.65 22.66
N THR A 106 11.14 21.93 23.03
CA THR A 106 12.21 22.91 22.80
C THR A 106 12.91 23.18 24.13
N ILE A 107 14.18 22.83 24.24
CA ILE A 107 14.99 23.04 25.45
C ILE A 107 15.91 24.24 25.23
N THR A 108 15.77 25.25 26.09
CA THR A 108 16.52 26.52 26.03
C THR A 108 17.37 26.69 27.28
N VAL A 109 18.63 27.11 27.13
CA VAL A 109 19.48 27.56 28.24
C VAL A 109 19.63 29.08 28.17
N THR A 110 19.29 29.78 29.26
CA THR A 110 19.25 31.25 29.33
C THR A 110 19.95 31.76 30.59
N ARG A 111 20.67 32.88 30.50
CA ARG A 111 21.36 33.53 31.62
C ARG A 111 20.43 34.39 32.48
N PRO A 112 20.84 34.78 33.71
CA PRO A 112 20.07 35.70 34.55
C PRO A 112 19.85 37.09 33.93
N ASP A 113 20.69 37.55 33.00
CA ASP A 113 20.48 38.79 32.25
C ASP A 113 19.44 38.64 31.12
N GLY A 114 18.88 37.45 30.92
CA GLY A 114 17.98 37.13 29.82
C GLY A 114 18.67 36.71 28.52
N THR A 115 20.01 36.64 28.42
CA THR A 115 20.72 36.22 27.20
C THR A 115 20.57 34.71 26.94
N LEU A 116 20.16 34.32 25.71
CA LEU A 116 20.15 32.94 25.24
C LEU A 116 21.57 32.38 25.08
N VAL A 117 21.77 31.15 25.55
CA VAL A 117 23.05 30.42 25.45
C VAL A 117 22.97 29.33 24.39
N SER A 118 21.91 28.50 24.43
CA SER A 118 21.70 27.42 23.48
C SER A 118 20.23 27.01 23.38
N VAL A 119 19.89 26.35 22.26
CA VAL A 119 18.60 25.72 22.01
C VAL A 119 18.86 24.31 21.45
N ARG A 120 18.08 23.33 21.90
CA ARG A 120 18.01 21.99 21.31
C ARG A 120 16.56 21.51 21.26
N TRP A 121 16.27 20.52 20.43
CA TRP A 121 14.93 19.98 20.24
C TRP A 121 14.93 18.47 20.52
N GLU A 122 13.90 17.99 21.20
CA GLU A 122 13.74 16.58 21.57
C GLU A 122 12.31 16.11 21.24
N GLY A 123 12.18 14.99 20.52
CA GLY A 123 10.88 14.46 20.08
C GLY A 123 10.33 15.11 18.79
N GLY A 124 9.52 14.35 18.06
CA GLY A 124 9.02 14.71 16.73
C GLY A 124 10.09 14.61 15.63
N ARG A 125 9.77 15.09 14.42
CA ARG A 125 10.75 15.24 13.33
C ARG A 125 11.80 16.28 13.72
N GLU A 126 13.07 15.99 13.46
CA GLU A 126 14.17 16.96 13.62
C GLU A 126 13.98 18.16 12.65
N PRO A 127 14.10 19.42 13.12
CA PRO A 127 14.00 20.58 12.24
C PRO A 127 15.18 20.62 11.28
N THR A 128 14.90 20.91 10.00
CA THR A 128 15.92 21.19 8.99
C THR A 128 16.75 22.42 9.40
N GLU A 129 17.97 22.56 8.88
CA GLU A 129 18.84 23.71 9.18
C GLU A 129 18.14 25.06 8.90
N ALA A 130 17.31 25.11 7.86
CA ALA A 130 16.50 26.26 7.51
C ALA A 130 15.43 26.59 8.57
N GLU A 131 14.65 25.60 9.02
CA GLU A 131 13.68 25.74 10.12
C GLU A 131 14.38 26.16 11.43
N ARG A 132 15.54 25.56 11.73
CA ARG A 132 16.39 25.87 12.89
C ARG A 132 16.83 27.34 12.88
N LYS A 133 17.37 27.82 11.75
CA LYS A 133 17.83 29.21 11.59
C LYS A 133 16.67 30.22 11.69
N ALA A 134 15.51 29.91 11.12
CA ALA A 134 14.32 30.76 11.27
C ALA A 134 13.84 30.85 12.73
N GLN A 135 13.80 29.73 13.45
CA GLN A 135 13.41 29.74 14.87
C GLN A 135 14.42 30.53 15.72
N MET A 136 15.72 30.36 15.51
CA MET A 136 16.76 31.14 16.20
C MET A 136 16.65 32.65 15.94
N ARG A 137 16.40 33.07 14.70
CA ARG A 137 16.15 34.47 14.33
C ARG A 137 14.96 35.08 15.10
N LEU A 138 13.84 34.35 15.17
CA LEU A 138 12.68 34.79 15.94
C LEU A 138 12.97 34.83 17.45
N MET A 139 13.69 33.85 17.98
CA MET A 139 14.05 33.82 19.41
C MET A 139 14.99 34.97 19.82
N GLN A 140 15.91 35.42 18.95
CA GLN A 140 16.68 36.65 19.19
C GLN A 140 15.76 37.89 19.24
N ALA A 141 14.77 37.95 18.33
CA ALA A 141 13.86 39.09 18.20
C ALA A 141 12.81 39.19 19.33
N THR A 142 12.39 38.07 19.94
CA THR A 142 11.43 38.07 21.07
C THR A 142 12.10 37.98 22.44
N GLN A 143 13.43 37.97 22.52
CA GLN A 143 14.15 37.86 23.79
C GLN A 143 14.36 39.23 24.45
N ILE A 144 13.95 39.30 25.71
CA ILE A 144 14.15 40.45 26.59
C ILE A 144 15.45 40.24 27.36
N VAL A 145 16.39 41.17 27.18
CA VAL A 145 17.70 41.19 27.85
C VAL A 145 17.75 42.38 28.79
N PHE A 146 17.97 42.12 30.07
CA PHE A 146 17.89 43.11 31.14
C PHE A 146 19.13 43.99 31.25
N SER A 147 18.95 45.18 31.82
CA SER A 147 20.04 46.05 32.24
C SER A 147 20.88 45.36 33.34
N PRO A 148 22.23 45.43 33.29
CA PRO A 148 23.08 44.95 34.38
C PRO A 148 22.99 45.83 35.64
N ASN A 149 22.44 47.04 35.52
CA ASN A 149 22.18 47.96 36.62
C ASN A 149 20.68 47.93 37.01
N PRO A 150 20.31 48.14 38.28
CA PRO A 150 18.91 48.27 38.71
C PRO A 150 18.19 49.41 37.96
N VAL A 151 16.94 49.18 37.54
CA VAL A 151 16.16 50.11 36.71
C VAL A 151 14.86 50.54 37.37
N GLY A 152 14.54 51.83 37.27
CA GLY A 152 13.27 52.44 37.70
C GLY A 152 12.60 53.20 36.55
N VAL A 153 11.39 53.70 36.80
CA VAL A 153 10.55 54.36 35.77
C VAL A 153 11.29 55.52 35.09
N GLY A 154 11.38 55.47 33.77
CA GLY A 154 12.10 56.41 32.90
C GLY A 154 13.52 55.99 32.51
N ASP A 155 14.13 54.99 33.17
CA ASP A 155 15.43 54.45 32.76
C ASP A 155 15.33 53.74 31.40
N LYS A 156 16.41 53.84 30.61
CA LYS A 156 16.53 53.20 29.29
C LYS A 156 17.84 52.46 29.13
N TRP A 157 17.83 51.39 28.33
CA TRP A 157 19.06 50.72 27.90
C TRP A 157 18.90 50.13 26.49
N THR A 158 20.04 49.77 25.89
CA THR A 158 20.12 49.25 24.52
C THR A 158 20.97 47.98 24.52
N ARG A 159 20.61 47.00 23.69
CA ARG A 159 21.38 45.78 23.44
C ARG A 159 21.63 45.64 21.94
N GLU A 160 22.90 45.69 21.55
CA GLU A 160 23.33 45.35 20.21
C GLU A 160 23.48 43.82 20.07
N TYR A 161 23.08 43.30 18.92
CA TYR A 161 23.29 41.93 18.47
C TYR A 161 24.18 41.95 17.23
N LYS A 162 25.15 41.03 17.18
CA LYS A 162 26.03 40.82 16.03
C LYS A 162 25.55 39.59 15.26
N GLU A 163 25.74 39.59 13.94
CA GLU A 163 25.39 38.44 13.10
C GLU A 163 26.15 37.17 13.53
N ASP A 164 25.41 36.07 13.59
CA ASP A 164 25.91 34.71 13.76
C ASP A 164 25.30 33.86 12.63
N THR A 165 26.12 33.60 11.60
CA THR A 165 25.71 32.91 10.38
C THR A 165 25.50 31.40 10.57
N GLU A 166 26.01 30.81 11.66
CA GLU A 166 25.79 29.41 12.03
C GLU A 166 24.40 29.23 12.66
N LYS A 167 24.01 30.15 13.56
CA LYS A 167 22.69 30.21 14.17
C LYS A 167 21.62 30.85 13.27
N GLY A 168 22.03 31.66 12.29
CA GLY A 168 21.13 32.36 11.36
C GLY A 168 20.52 33.64 11.92
N THR A 169 21.13 34.23 12.97
CA THR A 169 20.65 35.45 13.62
C THR A 169 21.40 36.67 13.05
N PRO A 170 20.71 37.71 12.54
CA PRO A 170 21.34 38.89 11.91
C PRO A 170 21.83 39.93 12.93
N ASN A 171 22.54 40.96 12.44
CA ASN A 171 22.82 42.16 13.23
C ASN A 171 21.51 42.89 13.55
N ALA A 172 21.35 43.33 14.81
CA ALA A 172 20.14 43.99 15.27
C ALA A 172 20.41 44.89 16.48
N VAL A 173 19.46 45.77 16.78
CA VAL A 173 19.45 46.60 17.99
C VAL A 173 18.11 46.41 18.69
N ALA A 174 18.15 46.15 20.00
CA ALA A 174 17.00 46.21 20.88
C ALA A 174 17.11 47.40 21.86
N GLU A 175 16.04 48.15 22.02
CA GLU A 175 15.91 49.28 22.94
C GLU A 175 14.80 48.99 23.97
N TYR A 176 15.07 49.42 25.21
CA TYR A 176 14.20 49.18 26.36
C TYR A 176 14.02 50.46 27.17
N GLU A 177 12.82 50.68 27.69
CA GLU A 177 12.49 51.81 28.57
C GLU A 177 11.47 51.38 29.64
N VAL A 178 11.74 51.64 30.92
CA VAL A 178 10.78 51.31 31.99
C VAL A 178 9.66 52.35 32.02
N LEU A 179 8.43 51.93 31.73
CA LEU A 179 7.24 52.79 31.69
C LEU A 179 6.54 52.90 33.04
N ALA A 180 6.46 51.80 33.78
CA ALA A 180 5.77 51.73 35.06
C ALA A 180 6.27 50.53 35.90
N LEU A 181 6.02 50.59 37.20
CA LEU A 181 5.99 49.43 38.08
C LEU A 181 4.53 49.25 38.52
N GLU A 182 3.88 48.18 38.10
CA GLU A 182 2.43 47.99 38.20
C GLU A 182 2.04 46.51 38.32
N LYS A 183 0.79 46.22 38.70
CA LYS A 183 0.30 44.83 38.81
C LYS A 183 -0.38 44.32 37.55
N ALA A 184 0.34 43.56 36.72
CA ALA A 184 -0.26 42.81 35.62
C ALA A 184 -0.77 41.45 36.13
N LYS A 185 -2.04 41.11 35.85
CA LYS A 185 -2.67 39.82 36.23
C LYS A 185 -2.58 39.50 37.75
N GLY A 186 -2.41 40.52 38.60
CA GLY A 186 -2.22 40.39 40.06
C GLY A 186 -0.77 40.22 40.53
N VAL A 187 0.17 40.03 39.60
CA VAL A 187 1.62 39.89 39.84
C VAL A 187 2.30 41.27 39.78
N ASP A 188 3.25 41.54 40.68
CA ASP A 188 4.07 42.76 40.65
C ASP A 188 5.04 42.74 39.46
N THR A 189 4.89 43.68 38.53
CA THR A 189 5.62 43.70 37.25
C THR A 189 6.26 45.05 36.93
N ALA A 190 7.43 45.02 36.29
CA ALA A 190 7.97 46.15 35.56
C ALA A 190 7.41 46.15 34.14
N LYS A 191 6.73 47.23 33.76
CA LYS A 191 6.25 47.45 32.40
C LYS A 191 7.35 48.12 31.59
N LEU A 192 7.80 47.45 30.54
CA LEU A 192 8.83 47.92 29.61
C LEU A 192 8.19 48.29 28.27
N ARG A 193 8.63 49.40 27.66
CA ARG A 193 8.59 49.56 26.21
C ARG A 193 9.73 48.75 25.61
N TYR A 194 9.44 47.98 24.57
CA TYR A 194 10.42 47.21 23.82
C TYR A 194 10.37 47.62 22.35
N THR A 195 11.54 47.83 21.76
CA THR A 195 11.74 47.95 20.32
C THR A 195 12.87 47.01 19.92
N TYR A 196 12.70 46.19 18.89
CA TYR A 196 13.76 45.41 18.24
C TYR A 196 13.76 45.70 16.75
N ARG A 197 14.95 45.88 16.15
CA ARG A 197 15.09 46.12 14.71
C ARG A 197 16.39 45.52 14.16
N GLU A 198 16.27 44.74 13.10
CA GLU A 198 17.41 44.26 12.32
C GLU A 198 18.05 45.39 11.50
N THR A 199 19.39 45.38 11.37
CA THR A 199 20.14 46.50 10.77
C THR A 199 20.77 46.19 9.41
N ASP A 200 20.77 44.93 8.96
CA ASP A 200 21.49 44.46 7.77
C ASP A 200 20.61 43.84 6.65
N LYS A 201 19.30 43.66 6.86
CA LYS A 201 18.38 43.05 5.88
C LYS A 201 17.59 44.09 5.07
N GLN A 202 17.32 43.79 3.80
CA GLN A 202 16.46 44.62 2.92
C GLN A 202 15.02 44.77 3.45
N LYS A 203 14.50 43.73 4.11
CA LYS A 203 13.24 43.74 4.85
C LYS A 203 13.56 43.42 6.32
N PRO A 204 13.93 44.41 7.13
CA PRO A 204 14.32 44.16 8.52
C PRO A 204 13.08 43.80 9.35
N LEU A 205 13.16 42.68 10.07
CA LEU A 205 12.20 42.37 11.13
C LEU A 205 12.24 43.49 12.16
N THR A 206 11.07 44.07 12.41
CA THR A 206 10.87 45.08 13.44
C THR A 206 9.77 44.61 14.40
N LEU A 207 10.00 44.78 15.69
CA LEU A 207 9.03 44.53 16.75
C LEU A 207 8.97 45.77 17.64
N GLN A 208 7.77 46.20 18.02
CA GLN A 208 7.60 47.33 18.93
C GLN A 208 6.36 47.15 19.80
N GLY A 209 6.47 47.39 21.10
CA GLY A 209 5.31 47.35 22.00
C GLY A 209 5.67 47.35 23.48
N GLU A 210 4.88 46.62 24.26
CA GLU A 210 4.93 46.64 25.72
C GLU A 210 5.07 45.22 26.31
N VAL A 211 5.92 45.09 27.34
CA VAL A 211 6.21 43.81 28.01
C VAL A 211 6.19 44.00 29.52
N TRP A 212 5.47 43.14 30.23
CA TRP A 212 5.32 43.13 31.68
C TRP A 212 6.12 41.98 32.28
N VAL A 213 7.19 42.33 32.99
CA VAL A 213 8.17 41.40 33.56
C VAL A 213 7.97 41.31 35.07
N GLU A 214 7.77 40.11 35.62
CA GLU A 214 7.60 39.87 37.06
C GLU A 214 8.85 40.31 37.83
N VAL A 215 8.71 41.31 38.71
CA VAL A 215 9.83 41.97 39.41
C VAL A 215 10.68 40.97 40.22
N ALA A 216 10.04 39.94 40.78
CA ALA A 216 10.69 38.95 41.62
C ALA A 216 11.46 37.88 40.82
N SER A 217 11.05 37.57 39.59
CA SER A 217 11.54 36.41 38.81
C SER A 217 12.16 36.73 37.46
N GLY A 218 11.97 37.94 36.93
CA GLY A 218 12.38 38.30 35.57
C GLY A 218 11.60 37.60 34.46
N ASP A 219 10.49 36.92 34.75
CA ASP A 219 9.67 36.22 33.76
C ASP A 219 8.60 37.11 33.12
N ILE A 220 8.21 36.79 31.88
CA ILE A 220 7.22 37.56 31.12
C ILE A 220 5.80 37.15 31.55
N VAL A 221 5.08 38.06 32.20
CA VAL A 221 3.68 37.86 32.60
C VAL A 221 2.73 38.19 31.43
N VAL A 222 3.02 39.27 30.70
CA VAL A 222 2.31 39.68 29.48
C VAL A 222 3.31 40.29 28.50
N LEU A 223 3.15 40.02 27.22
CA LEU A 223 3.86 40.64 26.10
C LEU A 223 2.84 41.02 25.03
N GLN A 224 2.94 42.24 24.50
CA GLN A 224 2.09 42.75 23.41
C GLN A 224 2.97 43.57 22.45
N LEU A 225 3.29 43.01 21.28
CA LEU A 225 4.15 43.62 20.27
C LEU A 225 3.40 43.76 18.94
N ALA A 226 3.51 44.91 18.30
CA ALA A 226 3.31 45.02 16.86
C ALA A 226 4.56 44.47 16.14
N THR A 227 4.36 43.90 14.96
CA THR A 227 5.46 43.40 14.11
C THR A 227 5.35 43.90 12.68
N GLU A 228 6.50 44.23 12.09
CA GLU A 228 6.67 44.43 10.66
C GLU A 228 7.74 43.47 10.11
N ASN A 229 7.49 42.96 8.91
CA ASN A 229 8.33 41.99 8.20
C ASN A 229 8.54 40.63 8.90
N PHE A 230 7.57 40.15 9.68
CA PHE A 230 7.61 38.84 10.33
C PHE A 230 7.79 37.69 9.32
N PRO A 231 8.85 36.88 9.40
CA PRO A 231 9.09 35.78 8.46
C PRO A 231 8.29 34.53 8.85
N PHE A 232 7.39 34.08 7.96
CA PHE A 232 6.63 32.83 8.15
C PHE A 232 7.33 31.58 7.55
N SER A 233 8.44 31.77 6.83
CA SER A 233 9.21 30.70 6.18
C SER A 233 10.69 31.10 6.11
N PRO A 234 11.64 30.15 6.14
CA PRO A 234 13.07 30.44 6.00
C PRO A 234 13.51 30.87 4.58
N SER A 235 12.62 30.83 3.58
CA SER A 235 12.92 31.35 2.23
C SER A 235 12.88 32.87 2.20
N GLU A 236 13.96 33.53 1.75
CA GLU A 236 14.00 34.99 1.56
C GLU A 236 13.02 35.48 0.47
N GLN A 237 12.47 34.57 -0.35
CA GLN A 237 11.43 34.88 -1.34
C GLN A 237 10.00 34.75 -0.78
N ALA A 238 9.83 34.31 0.47
CA ALA A 238 8.52 34.15 1.09
C ALA A 238 7.84 35.51 1.40
N PRO A 239 6.49 35.56 1.44
CA PRO A 239 5.78 36.71 1.97
C PRO A 239 6.13 36.94 3.45
N THR A 240 6.43 38.20 3.78
CA THR A 240 6.60 38.67 5.15
C THR A 240 5.27 39.23 5.67
N PHE A 241 5.02 39.12 6.97
CA PHE A 241 3.75 39.48 7.60
C PHE A 241 3.90 40.66 8.56
N ASN A 242 2.85 41.49 8.63
CA ASN A 242 2.71 42.60 9.57
C ASN A 242 1.46 42.38 10.43
N GLY A 243 1.52 42.68 11.72
CA GLY A 243 0.39 42.42 12.63
C GLY A 243 0.75 42.56 14.10
N THR A 244 0.09 41.79 14.97
CA THR A 244 0.35 41.79 16.42
C THR A 244 0.66 40.40 16.97
N LEU A 245 1.54 40.37 17.96
CA LEU A 245 1.93 39.20 18.75
C LEU A 245 1.57 39.48 20.22
N ARG A 246 0.76 38.61 20.83
CA ARG A 246 0.44 38.67 22.25
C ARG A 246 0.79 37.34 22.91
N ALA A 247 1.47 37.40 24.05
CA ALA A 247 1.63 36.27 24.95
C ALA A 247 1.21 36.66 26.37
N GLU A 248 0.60 35.75 27.12
CA GLU A 248 0.36 35.93 28.55
C GLU A 248 0.55 34.63 29.34
N ARG A 249 1.12 34.75 30.54
CA ARG A 249 1.26 33.64 31.49
C ARG A 249 -0.10 33.36 32.12
N THR A 250 -0.64 32.17 31.86
CA THR A 250 -1.96 31.72 32.32
C THR A 250 -1.88 30.81 33.55
N GLY A 251 -0.69 30.27 33.86
CA GLY A 251 -0.46 29.48 35.07
C GLY A 251 1.01 29.51 35.52
N GLY A 252 1.23 29.30 36.82
CA GLY A 252 2.57 29.17 37.42
C GLY A 252 3.33 30.46 37.70
N SER A 253 4.50 30.31 38.33
CA SER A 253 5.53 31.34 38.53
C SER A 253 6.88 30.64 38.73
N PRO A 254 7.97 31.03 38.02
CA PRO A 254 9.22 30.27 38.02
C PRO A 254 9.96 30.22 39.36
N ILE A 255 9.60 31.07 40.33
CA ILE A 255 10.21 31.13 41.67
C ILE A 255 9.32 30.57 42.80
N GLY A 256 8.11 30.10 42.48
CA GLY A 256 7.14 29.65 43.49
C GLY A 256 6.49 30.81 44.25
N GLY A 257 5.47 31.43 43.65
CA GLY A 257 4.71 32.53 44.25
C GLY A 257 3.22 32.50 43.87
N SER A 258 2.36 32.96 44.78
CA SER A 258 0.90 32.85 44.65
C SER A 258 0.29 33.91 43.72
N ALA A 259 0.23 33.62 42.42
CA ALA A 259 -0.76 34.24 41.53
C ALA A 259 -2.12 33.51 41.71
N ALA A 260 -3.19 34.26 41.97
CA ALA A 260 -4.46 33.70 42.43
C ALA A 260 -5.28 33.03 41.31
N ALA A 261 -5.00 31.76 41.03
CA ALA A 261 -6.03 30.87 40.54
C ALA A 261 -7.13 30.75 41.61
N ALA A 262 -8.39 31.00 41.25
CA ALA A 262 -9.50 30.68 42.13
C ALA A 262 -9.46 29.18 42.43
N GLN A 263 -9.53 28.80 43.71
CA GLN A 263 -9.53 27.39 44.10
C GLN A 263 -10.67 26.66 43.37
N PRO A 264 -10.41 25.55 42.67
CA PRO A 264 -11.41 24.51 42.57
C PRO A 264 -11.76 24.15 44.01
N ALA A 265 -12.99 24.46 44.45
CA ALA A 265 -13.46 24.04 45.76
C ALA A 265 -13.21 22.53 45.90
N GLU A 266 -12.63 22.10 47.03
CA GLU A 266 -12.21 20.71 47.22
C GLU A 266 -13.39 19.79 46.93
N ALA A 267 -13.36 19.14 45.76
CA ALA A 267 -14.49 18.39 45.27
C ALA A 267 -14.74 17.26 46.27
N PRO A 268 -15.90 17.22 46.96
CA PRO A 268 -16.11 16.28 48.06
C PRO A 268 -15.88 14.89 47.50
N LYS A 269 -14.92 14.14 48.10
CA LYS A 269 -14.45 12.84 47.60
C LYS A 269 -15.66 12.05 47.11
N LYS A 270 -15.81 11.97 45.78
CA LYS A 270 -17.00 11.38 45.18
C LYS A 270 -17.03 9.95 45.65
N LYS A 271 -17.99 9.63 46.54
CA LYS A 271 -18.25 8.27 46.99
C LYS A 271 -18.30 7.41 45.73
N GLU A 272 -17.34 6.50 45.59
CA GLU A 272 -17.16 5.79 44.33
C GLU A 272 -18.43 5.02 44.04
N LYS A 273 -19.04 5.31 42.89
CA LYS A 273 -20.28 4.67 42.49
C LYS A 273 -19.98 3.20 42.27
N THR A 274 -20.85 2.34 42.80
CA THR A 274 -20.83 0.94 42.39
C THR A 274 -21.21 0.84 40.92
N ILE A 275 -20.87 -0.28 40.27
CA ILE A 275 -21.26 -0.55 38.89
C ILE A 275 -22.79 -0.45 38.77
N GLU A 276 -23.49 -1.00 39.76
CA GLU A 276 -24.95 -1.01 39.90
C GLU A 276 -25.54 0.41 39.96
N GLU A 277 -24.93 1.33 40.71
CA GLU A 277 -25.35 2.75 40.79
C GLU A 277 -25.16 3.52 39.46
N VAL A 278 -24.21 3.10 38.61
CA VAL A 278 -24.00 3.71 37.27
C VAL A 278 -24.98 3.15 36.24
N VAL A 279 -25.20 1.83 36.24
CA VAL A 279 -25.89 1.13 35.14
C VAL A 279 -27.37 0.83 35.40
N LYS A 280 -27.93 1.22 36.55
CA LYS A 280 -29.33 0.95 36.95
C LYS A 280 -30.42 1.25 35.90
N ASP A 281 -30.20 2.23 35.02
CA ASP A 281 -31.15 2.67 33.99
C ASP A 281 -30.69 2.27 32.56
N TYR A 282 -29.88 1.21 32.43
CA TYR A 282 -29.28 0.72 31.18
C TYR A 282 -29.77 -0.69 30.84
N GLU A 283 -29.89 -0.98 29.55
CA GLU A 283 -30.09 -2.32 28.99
C GLU A 283 -28.82 -3.17 29.24
N LYS A 284 -28.94 -4.25 30.04
CA LYS A 284 -27.86 -5.22 30.26
C LYS A 284 -27.84 -6.24 29.11
N ILE A 285 -26.70 -6.37 28.45
CA ILE A 285 -26.47 -7.29 27.32
C ILE A 285 -25.31 -8.23 27.70
N GLU A 286 -25.64 -9.46 28.09
CA GLU A 286 -24.66 -10.46 28.56
C GLU A 286 -23.93 -11.15 27.39
N GLY A 287 -22.73 -11.68 27.65
CA GLY A 287 -21.86 -12.33 26.65
C GLY A 287 -20.38 -12.23 27.04
N LEU A 288 -19.49 -12.13 26.05
CA LEU A 288 -18.02 -12.09 26.20
C LEU A 288 -17.55 -11.08 27.27
N PHE A 289 -18.10 -9.89 27.22
CA PHE A 289 -18.05 -8.87 28.27
C PHE A 289 -19.49 -8.46 28.57
N THR A 290 -19.85 -8.18 29.83
CA THR A 290 -21.16 -7.61 30.12
C THR A 290 -21.22 -6.19 29.56
N LEU A 291 -22.16 -5.89 28.67
CA LEU A 291 -22.37 -4.54 28.17
C LEU A 291 -23.60 -3.93 28.84
N TYR A 292 -23.57 -2.61 29.04
CA TYR A 292 -24.70 -1.84 29.53
C TYR A 292 -24.95 -0.67 28.57
N ARG A 293 -26.10 -0.67 27.88
CA ARG A 293 -26.44 0.32 26.85
C ARG A 293 -27.59 1.24 27.29
N LYS A 294 -27.49 2.53 26.97
CA LYS A 294 -28.60 3.48 27.11
C LYS A 294 -28.67 4.41 25.90
N LYS A 295 -29.82 4.38 25.21
CA LYS A 295 -30.14 5.31 24.13
C LYS A 295 -30.98 6.47 24.67
N GLU A 296 -30.53 7.67 24.38
CA GLU A 296 -31.15 8.96 24.69
C GLU A 296 -31.17 9.80 23.39
N ALA A 297 -31.94 10.90 23.35
CA ALA A 297 -31.99 11.73 22.14
C ALA A 297 -30.59 12.28 21.80
N GLY A 298 -30.07 11.92 20.62
CA GLY A 298 -28.72 12.30 20.17
C GLY A 298 -27.55 11.58 20.85
N LYS A 299 -27.79 10.56 21.70
CA LYS A 299 -26.75 9.93 22.51
C LYS A 299 -26.97 8.43 22.71
N ASP A 300 -25.97 7.63 22.34
CA ASP A 300 -25.94 6.17 22.55
C ASP A 300 -24.76 5.87 23.47
N THR A 301 -25.03 5.54 24.73
CA THR A 301 -24.00 5.32 25.77
C THR A 301 -23.83 3.82 25.99
N ILE A 302 -22.60 3.32 25.85
CA ILE A 302 -22.25 1.91 26.06
C ILE A 302 -21.12 1.85 27.09
N TYR A 303 -21.40 1.22 28.23
CA TYR A 303 -20.37 0.77 29.16
C TYR A 303 -20.05 -0.71 28.91
N MET A 304 -18.79 -1.09 29.15
CA MET A 304 -18.30 -2.46 29.14
C MET A 304 -17.76 -2.81 30.52
N GLU A 305 -18.16 -3.98 31.02
CA GLU A 305 -17.67 -4.57 32.25
C GLU A 305 -16.48 -5.50 31.93
N VAL A 306 -15.32 -5.19 32.51
CA VAL A 306 -14.09 -5.98 32.38
C VAL A 306 -13.77 -6.59 33.73
N ARG A 307 -13.70 -7.91 33.81
CA ARG A 307 -13.29 -8.64 35.02
C ARG A 307 -11.77 -8.70 35.10
N GLU A 308 -11.17 -8.71 36.29
CA GLU A 308 -9.70 -8.78 36.42
C GLU A 308 -9.08 -10.01 35.73
N GLU A 309 -9.81 -11.13 35.67
CA GLU A 309 -9.43 -12.35 34.93
C GLU A 309 -9.38 -12.20 33.40
N GLN A 310 -9.86 -11.08 32.85
CA GLN A 310 -9.85 -10.74 31.42
C GLN A 310 -8.74 -9.74 31.06
N LEU A 311 -8.07 -9.16 32.06
CA LEU A 311 -6.89 -8.32 31.87
C LEU A 311 -5.71 -9.18 31.39
N ASP A 312 -4.78 -8.52 30.70
CA ASP A 312 -3.56 -9.09 30.10
C ASP A 312 -3.74 -10.24 29.07
N LYS A 313 -4.96 -10.76 28.88
CA LYS A 313 -5.31 -11.75 27.86
C LYS A 313 -5.44 -11.13 26.46
N LEU A 314 -5.04 -11.89 25.45
CA LEU A 314 -5.04 -11.46 24.05
C LEU A 314 -6.43 -11.57 23.41
N LEU A 315 -6.91 -10.44 22.93
CA LEU A 315 -8.12 -10.27 22.13
C LEU A 315 -7.76 -9.90 20.70
N LEU A 316 -8.48 -10.45 19.74
CA LEU A 316 -8.43 -10.03 18.35
C LEU A 316 -9.72 -9.28 18.01
N LEU A 317 -9.58 -8.02 17.59
CA LEU A 317 -10.64 -7.21 17.02
C LEU A 317 -10.51 -7.26 15.49
N GLN A 318 -11.33 -8.10 14.85
CA GLN A 318 -11.42 -8.17 13.40
C GLN A 318 -12.41 -7.13 12.90
N VAL A 319 -11.98 -6.29 11.96
CA VAL A 319 -12.83 -5.28 11.33
C VAL A 319 -13.01 -5.63 9.85
N THR A 320 -14.25 -5.55 9.38
CA THR A 320 -14.67 -5.99 8.03
C THR A 320 -15.76 -5.06 7.49
N GLN A 321 -15.70 -4.73 6.20
CA GLN A 321 -16.76 -3.98 5.49
C GLN A 321 -18.00 -4.89 5.33
N SER A 322 -19.19 -4.46 5.72
CA SER A 322 -20.45 -5.21 5.42
C SER A 322 -21.12 -4.72 4.13
N THR A 323 -20.91 -3.45 3.76
CA THR A 323 -21.31 -2.89 2.46
C THR A 323 -20.10 -2.41 1.67
N GLY A 324 -20.19 -2.44 0.35
CA GLY A 324 -19.19 -1.86 -0.55
C GLY A 324 -19.79 -0.93 -1.60
N THR A 325 -18.94 -0.15 -2.27
CA THR A 325 -19.32 0.75 -3.37
C THR A 325 -19.18 0.10 -4.76
N GLY A 326 -19.06 -1.23 -4.84
CA GLY A 326 -18.97 -1.95 -6.12
C GLY A 326 -17.63 -1.82 -6.85
N GLY A 327 -16.56 -1.39 -6.18
CA GLY A 327 -15.17 -1.44 -6.68
C GLY A 327 -14.30 -2.29 -5.74
N TYR A 328 -13.25 -2.94 -6.25
CA TYR A 328 -12.50 -3.97 -5.51
C TYR A 328 -12.01 -3.55 -4.11
N ALA A 329 -11.47 -2.33 -3.95
CA ALA A 329 -10.97 -1.85 -2.66
C ALA A 329 -12.08 -1.62 -1.61
N LEU A 330 -13.28 -1.25 -2.08
CA LEU A 330 -14.48 -0.99 -1.29
C LEU A 330 -15.55 -2.03 -1.63
N ALA A 331 -15.22 -3.31 -1.46
CA ALA A 331 -16.11 -4.44 -1.71
C ALA A 331 -16.68 -4.98 -0.39
N ALA A 332 -17.95 -5.41 -0.43
CA ALA A 332 -18.61 -6.02 0.71
C ALA A 332 -17.86 -7.28 1.17
N GLY A 333 -17.55 -7.34 2.46
CA GLY A 333 -16.81 -8.43 3.09
C GLY A 333 -15.29 -8.34 3.05
N ASN A 334 -14.72 -7.24 2.53
CA ASN A 334 -13.29 -7.00 2.63
C ASN A 334 -12.86 -6.75 4.10
N PRO A 335 -11.75 -7.34 4.57
CA PRO A 335 -11.07 -6.89 5.78
C PRO A 335 -10.75 -5.38 5.75
N ILE A 336 -10.79 -4.74 6.91
CA ILE A 336 -10.27 -3.38 7.12
C ILE A 336 -8.98 -3.45 7.96
N ASP A 337 -9.04 -4.05 9.15
CA ASP A 337 -7.90 -4.19 10.07
C ASP A 337 -8.06 -5.42 10.98
N ASP A 338 -6.94 -5.92 11.52
CA ASP A 338 -6.82 -7.05 12.45
C ASP A 338 -6.02 -6.62 13.70
N ILE A 339 -6.71 -6.03 14.67
CA ILE A 339 -6.08 -5.45 15.86
C ILE A 339 -5.98 -6.52 16.94
N LEU A 340 -4.80 -7.14 17.08
CA LEU A 340 -4.46 -7.99 18.22
C LEU A 340 -4.03 -7.10 19.40
N PHE A 341 -4.75 -7.15 20.52
CA PHE A 341 -4.47 -6.33 21.70
C PHE A 341 -4.74 -7.07 23.01
N LYS A 342 -4.47 -6.42 24.13
CA LYS A 342 -4.90 -6.82 25.48
C LYS A 342 -5.26 -5.59 26.31
N PHE A 343 -6.17 -5.75 27.28
CA PHE A 343 -6.44 -4.70 28.27
C PHE A 343 -5.39 -4.77 29.39
N VAL A 344 -4.66 -3.68 29.62
CA VAL A 344 -3.69 -3.55 30.71
C VAL A 344 -4.14 -2.46 31.66
N ARG A 345 -4.29 -2.75 32.95
CA ARG A 345 -4.64 -1.75 33.96
C ARG A 345 -3.42 -0.86 34.26
N ARG A 346 -3.63 0.45 34.21
CA ARG A 346 -2.65 1.45 34.64
C ARG A 346 -3.38 2.53 35.43
N ASP A 347 -3.02 2.67 36.70
CA ASP A 347 -3.62 3.63 37.62
C ASP A 347 -5.17 3.51 37.63
N GLU A 348 -5.91 4.57 37.28
CA GLU A 348 -7.37 4.58 37.16
C GLU A 348 -7.88 4.43 35.72
N GLN A 349 -7.11 3.76 34.86
CA GLN A 349 -7.43 3.49 33.45
C GLN A 349 -7.16 2.04 33.04
N LEU A 350 -7.87 1.58 32.00
CA LEU A 350 -7.52 0.40 31.21
C LEU A 350 -7.00 0.85 29.84
N LEU A 351 -5.78 0.41 29.49
CA LEU A 351 -5.14 0.71 28.22
C LEU A 351 -5.38 -0.43 27.23
N MET A 352 -5.68 -0.08 25.98
CA MET A 352 -5.71 -1.00 24.84
C MET A 352 -4.29 -1.15 24.29
N VAL A 353 -3.60 -2.22 24.67
CA VAL A 353 -2.18 -2.44 24.35
C VAL A 353 -2.03 -3.48 23.23
N VAL A 354 -1.44 -3.07 22.10
CA VAL A 354 -1.07 -3.95 20.98
C VAL A 354 0.37 -4.45 21.21
N PRO A 355 0.59 -5.74 21.52
CA PRO A 355 1.91 -6.25 21.83
C PRO A 355 2.78 -6.40 20.58
N ASN A 356 4.11 -6.26 20.73
CA ASN A 356 5.02 -6.43 19.60
C ASN A 356 5.27 -7.91 19.27
N ILE A 357 4.44 -8.48 18.39
CA ILE A 357 4.51 -9.90 18.01
C ILE A 357 5.47 -10.19 16.84
N ARG A 358 6.23 -9.21 16.33
CA ARG A 358 7.17 -9.41 15.21
C ARG A 358 8.58 -9.78 15.68
N PHE A 359 8.96 -9.38 16.89
CA PHE A 359 10.28 -9.64 17.48
C PHE A 359 10.08 -10.31 18.84
N ARG A 360 10.40 -11.60 18.95
CA ARG A 360 10.04 -12.47 20.08
C ARG A 360 11.27 -13.05 20.77
N ALA A 361 11.12 -13.42 22.04
CA ALA A 361 12.03 -14.31 22.75
C ALA A 361 11.29 -15.00 23.91
N ASP A 362 11.76 -16.18 24.34
CA ASP A 362 11.36 -16.82 25.60
C ASP A 362 11.56 -15.86 26.78
N GLU A 363 10.46 -15.44 27.42
CA GLU A 363 10.43 -14.47 28.52
C GLU A 363 11.29 -14.90 29.73
N ARG A 364 11.59 -16.19 29.85
CA ARG A 364 12.45 -16.76 30.90
C ARG A 364 13.94 -16.47 30.64
N ARG A 365 14.31 -16.07 29.43
CA ARG A 365 15.69 -15.75 29.04
C ARG A 365 16.03 -14.28 29.34
N PRO A 366 17.28 -13.96 29.74
CA PRO A 366 17.74 -12.57 29.87
C PRO A 366 17.53 -11.70 28.62
N ILE A 367 17.62 -12.28 27.41
CA ILE A 367 17.50 -11.57 26.14
C ILE A 367 16.11 -10.96 25.90
N ALA A 368 15.04 -11.54 26.47
CA ALA A 368 13.69 -10.98 26.36
C ALA A 368 13.60 -9.56 26.97
N ARG A 369 14.43 -9.24 27.97
CA ARG A 369 14.54 -7.88 28.53
C ARG A 369 15.23 -6.88 27.61
N ALA A 370 16.01 -7.34 26.62
CA ALA A 370 16.56 -6.51 25.56
C ALA A 370 15.53 -6.34 24.45
N VAL A 371 14.94 -7.45 23.96
CA VAL A 371 13.86 -7.44 22.95
C VAL A 371 12.74 -6.47 23.35
N LYS A 372 12.22 -6.56 24.58
CA LYS A 372 11.16 -5.66 25.09
C LYS A 372 11.58 -4.18 25.26
N ARG A 373 12.88 -3.86 25.25
CA ARG A 373 13.38 -2.48 25.26
C ARG A 373 13.61 -1.94 23.83
N SER A 374 14.02 -2.80 22.92
CA SER A 374 14.26 -2.46 21.51
C SER A 374 12.98 -2.41 20.68
N PHE A 375 11.98 -3.24 21.03
CA PHE A 375 10.73 -3.42 20.28
C PHE A 375 9.55 -3.23 21.23
N ALA A 376 9.11 -1.98 21.38
CA ALA A 376 8.03 -1.61 22.29
C ALA A 376 6.65 -2.10 21.83
N ASP A 377 5.78 -2.33 22.81
CA ASP A 377 4.34 -2.50 22.64
C ASP A 377 3.68 -1.14 22.33
N ALA A 378 2.60 -1.12 21.54
CA ALA A 378 1.87 0.10 21.20
C ALA A 378 0.61 0.28 22.06
N TYR A 379 0.16 1.51 22.23
CA TYR A 379 -1.05 1.88 22.98
C TYR A 379 -2.00 2.59 22.02
N LEU A 380 -3.22 2.07 21.83
CA LEU A 380 -4.19 2.63 20.88
C LEU A 380 -5.26 3.49 21.55
N GLU A 381 -5.78 3.05 22.69
CA GLU A 381 -6.88 3.70 23.42
C GLU A 381 -6.65 3.63 24.94
N ALA A 382 -7.25 4.57 25.67
CA ALA A 382 -7.13 4.67 27.13
C ALA A 382 -8.50 4.94 27.77
N PHE A 383 -9.11 3.90 28.35
CA PHE A 383 -10.44 3.97 28.95
C PHE A 383 -10.36 4.29 30.43
N ARG A 384 -11.06 5.35 30.86
CA ARG A 384 -11.25 5.66 32.29
C ARG A 384 -12.07 4.56 32.97
N ILE A 385 -11.66 4.16 34.19
CA ILE A 385 -12.49 3.37 35.09
C ILE A 385 -13.56 4.30 35.70
N GLU A 386 -14.82 4.06 35.37
CA GLU A 386 -15.98 4.90 35.75
C GLU A 386 -16.66 4.40 37.04
N ALA A 387 -16.55 3.09 37.29
CA ALA A 387 -16.95 2.43 38.53
C ALA A 387 -16.15 1.13 38.73
N ARG A 388 -16.06 0.66 39.97
CA ARG A 388 -15.45 -0.63 40.33
C ARG A 388 -16.32 -1.37 41.34
N ASN A 389 -16.24 -2.69 41.32
CA ASN A 389 -16.73 -3.57 42.38
C ASN A 389 -15.55 -4.46 42.80
N GLU A 390 -14.94 -4.14 43.95
CA GLU A 390 -13.70 -4.77 44.40
C GLU A 390 -13.92 -6.21 44.89
N GLU A 391 -15.03 -6.48 45.58
CA GLU A 391 -15.41 -7.82 46.06
C GLU A 391 -15.52 -8.84 44.91
N GLN A 392 -16.08 -8.41 43.78
CA GLN A 392 -16.30 -9.24 42.60
C GLN A 392 -15.26 -9.01 41.49
N LYS A 393 -14.24 -8.18 41.72
CA LYS A 393 -13.14 -7.90 40.78
C LYS A 393 -13.62 -7.45 39.39
N ARG A 394 -14.62 -6.56 39.37
CA ARG A 394 -15.23 -5.98 38.15
C ARG A 394 -14.86 -4.51 38.01
N LEU A 395 -14.53 -4.10 36.79
CA LEU A 395 -14.24 -2.71 36.39
C LEU A 395 -15.22 -2.29 35.30
N LEU A 396 -15.75 -1.06 35.36
CA LEU A 396 -16.65 -0.51 34.35
C LEU A 396 -15.92 0.58 33.56
N ILE A 397 -15.88 0.43 32.24
CA ILE A 397 -15.27 1.39 31.30
C ILE A 397 -16.28 1.88 30.27
N ASN A 398 -16.14 3.12 29.80
CA ASN A 398 -16.98 3.69 28.75
C ASN A 398 -16.39 3.35 27.36
N VAL A 399 -17.14 2.63 26.53
CA VAL A 399 -16.72 2.20 25.17
C VAL A 399 -17.60 2.78 24.06
N SER A 400 -18.43 3.79 24.38
CA SER A 400 -19.40 4.41 23.45
C SER A 400 -18.79 4.88 22.13
N ASP A 401 -17.52 5.30 22.15
CA ASP A 401 -16.82 5.83 20.98
C ASP A 401 -15.92 4.81 20.29
N LEU A 402 -15.59 3.66 20.91
CA LEU A 402 -14.70 2.64 20.33
C LEU A 402 -15.19 2.10 18.97
N PHE A 403 -16.51 2.00 18.80
CA PHE A 403 -17.14 1.52 17.56
C PHE A 403 -17.75 2.68 16.72
N ARG A 404 -17.33 3.92 16.97
CA ARG A 404 -17.74 5.14 16.24
C ARG A 404 -16.57 6.08 15.91
N SER A 405 -15.41 5.88 16.52
CA SER A 405 -14.13 6.52 16.21
C SER A 405 -13.51 5.90 14.95
N ASP A 406 -12.29 6.33 14.61
CA ASP A 406 -11.53 5.82 13.47
C ASP A 406 -10.50 4.75 13.87
N ILE A 407 -10.79 3.95 14.91
CA ILE A 407 -9.86 2.94 15.47
C ILE A 407 -9.29 1.95 14.42
N ALA A 408 -10.02 1.74 13.32
CA ALA A 408 -9.65 0.87 12.21
C ALA A 408 -9.23 1.63 10.93
N GLN A 409 -8.90 2.92 11.03
CA GLN A 409 -8.49 3.77 9.89
C GLN A 409 -9.48 3.77 8.71
N ILE A 410 -10.79 3.83 9.01
CA ILE A 410 -11.87 3.87 8.02
C ILE A 410 -11.78 5.15 7.18
N THR A 411 -11.33 6.29 7.74
CA THR A 411 -11.08 7.51 6.94
C THR A 411 -9.97 7.32 5.90
N ARG A 412 -8.96 6.49 6.20
CA ARG A 412 -7.89 6.12 5.27
C ARG A 412 -8.41 5.18 4.18
N LEU A 413 -9.20 4.18 4.54
CA LEU A 413 -9.90 3.29 3.59
C LEU A 413 -10.80 4.11 2.64
N ALA A 414 -11.53 5.08 3.16
CA ALA A 414 -12.40 5.97 2.38
C ALA A 414 -11.68 6.79 1.31
N GLN A 415 -10.36 6.97 1.39
CA GLN A 415 -9.57 7.62 0.32
C GLN A 415 -9.64 6.83 -1.00
N ALA A 416 -9.84 5.50 -0.94
CA ALA A 416 -10.06 4.65 -2.11
C ALA A 416 -11.35 4.98 -2.88
N ALA A 417 -12.28 5.75 -2.28
CA ALA A 417 -13.45 6.29 -2.99
C ALA A 417 -13.12 7.49 -3.90
N GLY A 418 -11.87 7.96 -3.94
CA GLY A 418 -11.42 9.04 -4.83
C GLY A 418 -11.62 10.46 -4.28
N GLY A 419 -11.43 10.65 -2.98
CA GLY A 419 -11.52 11.96 -2.31
C GLY A 419 -11.07 11.90 -0.85
N ALA A 420 -10.93 13.06 -0.20
CA ALA A 420 -10.70 13.15 1.24
C ALA A 420 -12.03 13.10 2.00
N TYR A 421 -12.14 12.25 3.02
CA TYR A 421 -13.39 12.01 3.76
C TYR A 421 -13.14 12.05 5.28
N SER A 422 -14.11 12.58 6.02
CA SER A 422 -14.15 12.60 7.49
C SER A 422 -15.40 11.92 8.02
N ILE A 423 -15.32 11.27 9.18
CA ILE A 423 -16.48 10.65 9.83
C ILE A 423 -17.46 11.73 10.32
N ASP A 424 -18.70 11.65 9.84
CA ASP A 424 -19.83 12.42 10.33
C ASP A 424 -20.37 11.76 11.61
N ARG A 425 -19.91 12.25 12.78
CA ARG A 425 -20.25 11.65 14.09
C ARG A 425 -21.74 11.70 14.42
N GLU A 426 -22.51 12.63 13.84
CA GLU A 426 -23.96 12.74 14.08
C GLU A 426 -24.75 11.71 13.28
N LYS A 427 -24.27 11.36 12.06
CA LYS A 427 -24.91 10.37 11.19
C LYS A 427 -24.34 8.96 11.32
N THR A 428 -23.22 8.79 12.04
CA THR A 428 -22.58 7.49 12.30
C THR A 428 -23.23 6.79 13.50
N VAL A 429 -23.83 5.62 13.28
CA VAL A 429 -24.71 4.97 14.27
C VAL A 429 -24.44 3.47 14.43
N ILE A 430 -24.45 2.98 15.69
CA ILE A 430 -24.32 1.56 16.02
C ILE A 430 -25.68 0.88 15.78
N ARG A 431 -25.82 0.24 14.62
CA ARG A 431 -27.02 -0.45 14.12
C ARG A 431 -27.39 -1.62 15.03
N ALA A 432 -26.45 -2.52 15.27
CA ALA A 432 -26.66 -3.74 16.05
C ALA A 432 -25.48 -4.03 16.99
N ILE A 433 -25.80 -4.70 18.11
CA ILE A 433 -24.83 -5.30 19.03
C ILE A 433 -25.34 -6.72 19.28
N LYS A 434 -24.55 -7.73 18.94
CA LYS A 434 -24.84 -9.14 19.19
C LYS A 434 -23.74 -9.70 20.08
N ASN A 435 -24.04 -9.90 21.35
CA ASN A 435 -23.09 -10.35 22.35
C ASN A 435 -23.29 -11.85 22.60
N PHE A 436 -22.28 -12.66 22.33
CA PHE A 436 -22.29 -14.11 22.55
C PHE A 436 -21.23 -14.48 23.59
N PRO A 437 -21.29 -15.66 24.23
CA PRO A 437 -20.33 -16.03 25.28
C PRO A 437 -18.85 -15.96 24.85
N ASN A 438 -18.56 -16.24 23.57
CA ASN A 438 -17.20 -16.34 23.04
C ASN A 438 -16.80 -15.19 22.10
N ASN A 439 -17.75 -14.40 21.60
CA ASN A 439 -17.48 -13.28 20.69
C ASN A 439 -18.54 -12.17 20.81
N LEU A 440 -18.12 -10.93 20.58
CA LEU A 440 -18.98 -9.74 20.50
C LEU A 440 -18.96 -9.22 19.06
N VAL A 441 -20.14 -9.07 18.45
CA VAL A 441 -20.31 -8.48 17.11
C VAL A 441 -20.98 -7.11 17.25
N VAL A 442 -20.38 -6.06 16.68
CA VAL A 442 -20.93 -4.70 16.67
C VAL A 442 -20.97 -4.20 15.22
N GLN A 443 -22.15 -3.78 14.77
CA GLN A 443 -22.34 -3.28 13.41
C GLN A 443 -22.59 -1.78 13.45
N THR A 444 -21.70 -1.00 12.83
CA THR A 444 -21.80 0.46 12.74
C THR A 444 -22.03 0.88 11.30
N ALA A 445 -23.10 1.64 11.06
CA ALA A 445 -23.26 2.38 9.83
C ALA A 445 -22.48 3.69 9.97
N TYR A 446 -21.30 3.75 9.35
CA TYR A 446 -20.53 4.97 9.20
C TYR A 446 -21.12 5.81 8.07
N HIS A 447 -21.24 7.11 8.33
CA HIS A 447 -21.46 8.10 7.30
C HIS A 447 -20.22 8.98 7.24
N LEU A 448 -19.56 9.04 6.08
CA LEU A 448 -18.42 9.93 5.87
C LEU A 448 -18.81 11.08 4.94
N THR A 449 -18.48 12.30 5.36
CA THR A 449 -18.62 13.52 4.56
C THR A 449 -17.30 13.85 3.88
N ARG A 450 -17.37 14.33 2.63
CA ARG A 450 -16.17 14.74 1.89
C ARG A 450 -15.65 16.09 2.41
N THR A 451 -14.33 16.21 2.59
CA THR A 451 -13.67 17.43 3.06
C THR A 451 -13.04 18.22 1.91
N GLY A 452 -13.24 19.55 1.92
CA GLY A 452 -12.68 20.47 0.93
C GLY A 452 -13.42 20.55 -0.41
N ALA A 453 -13.15 21.63 -1.16
CA ALA A 453 -13.81 21.91 -2.45
C ALA A 453 -13.05 21.36 -3.68
N GLY A 454 -11.79 20.94 -3.52
CA GLY A 454 -10.97 20.37 -4.60
C GLY A 454 -11.26 18.90 -4.87
N GLY A 455 -11.03 18.45 -6.11
CA GLY A 455 -10.96 17.02 -6.45
C GLY A 455 -12.24 16.22 -6.22
N GLY A 456 -13.29 16.48 -7.02
CA GLY A 456 -14.20 15.38 -7.35
C GLY A 456 -13.42 14.37 -8.19
N GLY A 457 -13.62 13.06 -7.96
CA GLY A 457 -12.91 12.01 -8.69
C GLY A 457 -12.89 12.29 -10.19
N SER A 458 -11.69 12.50 -10.74
CA SER A 458 -11.54 13.00 -12.11
C SER A 458 -12.20 12.06 -13.10
N PRO A 459 -13.05 12.55 -14.04
CA PRO A 459 -13.49 11.74 -15.18
C PRO A 459 -12.28 11.21 -15.97
N PHE A 460 -11.20 11.97 -15.99
CA PHE A 460 -9.90 11.58 -16.51
C PHE A 460 -9.13 10.77 -15.44
N ALA A 461 -9.68 9.62 -15.04
CA ALA A 461 -8.95 8.67 -14.22
C ALA A 461 -7.77 8.10 -15.01
N ILE A 462 -6.56 8.13 -14.42
CA ILE A 462 -5.36 7.56 -15.05
C ILE A 462 -5.50 6.04 -15.06
N PRO A 463 -5.28 5.33 -16.18
CA PRO A 463 -5.29 3.87 -16.21
C PRO A 463 -4.31 3.30 -15.16
N GLY A 464 -4.84 2.49 -14.23
CA GLY A 464 -4.08 1.94 -13.09
C GLY A 464 -4.22 2.70 -11.76
N MET A 465 -4.84 3.89 -11.74
CA MET A 465 -5.28 4.55 -10.50
C MET A 465 -6.74 4.21 -10.17
N PRO A 466 -7.14 4.24 -8.89
CA PRO A 466 -8.55 4.13 -8.50
C PRO A 466 -9.38 5.28 -9.09
N SER A 467 -10.20 4.98 -10.09
CA SER A 467 -11.36 5.81 -10.45
C SER A 467 -12.32 5.82 -9.26
N GLY A 468 -12.86 7.00 -8.93
CA GLY A 468 -13.67 7.19 -7.72
C GLY A 468 -14.89 6.27 -7.65
N ALA A 469 -15.34 6.01 -6.43
CA ALA A 469 -16.48 5.13 -6.17
C ALA A 469 -17.75 5.64 -6.89
N PRO A 470 -18.60 4.75 -7.45
CA PRO A 470 -19.88 5.11 -8.06
C PRO A 470 -20.93 5.44 -6.98
N LEU A 471 -20.71 6.56 -6.28
CA LEU A 471 -21.58 7.08 -5.23
C LEU A 471 -22.79 7.81 -5.83
N ALA A 472 -23.94 7.72 -5.16
CA ALA A 472 -25.15 8.46 -5.52
C ALA A 472 -24.96 9.99 -5.37
N ASP A 473 -24.10 10.43 -4.44
CA ASP A 473 -23.64 11.81 -4.30
C ASP A 473 -22.17 11.81 -3.85
N PRO A 474 -21.23 12.44 -4.59
CA PRO A 474 -19.79 12.44 -4.27
C PRO A 474 -19.42 13.31 -3.04
N ARG A 475 -20.39 13.72 -2.22
CA ARG A 475 -20.20 14.37 -0.91
C ARG A 475 -20.47 13.44 0.28
N SER A 476 -21.14 12.29 0.04
CA SER A 476 -21.57 11.34 1.07
C SER A 476 -21.11 9.93 0.71
N LEU A 477 -20.35 9.32 1.63
CA LEU A 477 -19.90 7.94 1.55
C LEU A 477 -20.48 7.18 2.76
N PRO A 478 -21.60 6.46 2.60
CA PRO A 478 -22.08 5.51 3.60
C PRO A 478 -21.28 4.20 3.52
N LEU A 479 -20.87 3.67 4.68
CA LEU A 479 -20.21 2.36 4.81
C LEU A 479 -20.71 1.67 6.08
N GLU A 480 -21.35 0.50 5.97
CA GLU A 480 -21.56 -0.38 7.12
C GLU A 480 -20.29 -1.20 7.38
N VAL A 481 -19.86 -1.21 8.64
CA VAL A 481 -18.66 -1.89 9.13
C VAL A 481 -19.05 -2.79 10.30
N THR A 482 -18.62 -4.05 10.24
CA THR A 482 -18.81 -5.02 11.32
C THR A 482 -17.48 -5.25 12.05
N TYR A 483 -17.51 -5.00 13.35
CA TYR A 483 -16.47 -5.34 14.31
C TYR A 483 -16.80 -6.69 14.95
N ASN A 484 -15.81 -7.58 15.01
CA ASN A 484 -15.92 -8.84 15.72
C ASN A 484 -14.77 -8.93 16.74
N LEU A 485 -15.10 -8.99 18.04
CA LEU A 485 -14.15 -9.06 19.15
C LEU A 485 -14.22 -10.43 19.83
N PHE A 486 -13.08 -11.08 20.07
CA PHE A 486 -12.99 -12.38 20.75
C PHE A 486 -11.59 -12.60 21.33
N PHE A 487 -11.44 -13.51 22.30
CA PHE A 487 -10.12 -13.97 22.77
C PHE A 487 -9.47 -14.92 21.76
N LEU A 488 -8.14 -14.90 21.63
CA LEU A 488 -7.45 -15.93 20.84
C LEU A 488 -7.67 -17.33 21.45
N PRO A 489 -7.86 -18.38 20.63
CA PRO A 489 -8.16 -19.72 21.14
C PRO A 489 -6.95 -20.42 21.75
N GLU A 490 -7.08 -20.86 23.00
CA GLU A 490 -6.11 -21.73 23.71
C GLU A 490 -6.46 -23.22 23.51
N ASN A 491 -6.65 -23.64 22.26
CA ASN A 491 -7.19 -24.96 21.91
C ASN A 491 -6.14 -26.08 21.70
N GLY A 492 -4.88 -25.84 22.09
CA GLY A 492 -3.79 -26.81 21.91
C GLY A 492 -3.24 -26.94 20.48
N TYR A 493 -3.66 -26.09 19.54
CA TYR A 493 -3.15 -26.09 18.16
C TYR A 493 -1.61 -25.98 18.11
N MET A 494 -0.96 -26.98 17.50
CA MET A 494 0.48 -26.96 17.25
C MET A 494 0.77 -26.26 15.91
N PRO A 495 1.59 -25.18 15.88
CA PRO A 495 2.01 -24.55 14.64
C PRO A 495 2.95 -25.47 13.84
N ARG A 496 2.93 -25.37 12.51
CA ARG A 496 3.75 -26.20 11.60
C ARG A 496 4.74 -25.32 10.84
N LEU A 497 6.03 -25.65 10.93
CA LEU A 497 7.12 -24.92 10.26
C LEU A 497 6.99 -25.03 8.73
N ALA A 498 7.29 -23.94 8.03
CA ALA A 498 7.27 -23.88 6.56
C ALA A 498 8.55 -24.42 5.89
N ASP A 499 8.43 -24.86 4.64
CA ASP A 499 9.51 -25.32 3.77
C ASP A 499 9.26 -24.76 2.36
N PRO A 500 10.22 -24.05 1.72
CA PRO A 500 9.99 -23.32 0.46
C PRO A 500 9.67 -24.21 -0.75
N ARG A 501 9.75 -25.54 -0.61
CA ARG A 501 9.35 -26.50 -1.64
C ARG A 501 7.85 -26.76 -1.69
N VAL A 502 7.07 -26.24 -0.73
CA VAL A 502 5.60 -26.39 -0.68
C VAL A 502 4.94 -25.03 -0.50
N GLY A 503 4.01 -24.70 -1.40
CA GLY A 503 3.38 -23.39 -1.49
C GLY A 503 2.32 -23.17 -0.42
N TYR A 504 2.74 -22.72 0.76
CA TYR A 504 1.85 -22.25 1.82
C TYR A 504 2.04 -20.76 2.11
N PHE A 505 0.96 -20.07 2.45
CA PHE A 505 1.01 -18.79 3.15
C PHE A 505 1.64 -18.99 4.53
N VAL A 506 2.30 -17.96 5.06
CA VAL A 506 2.97 -18.02 6.36
C VAL A 506 2.65 -16.83 7.25
N THR A 507 2.69 -17.05 8.56
CA THR A 507 3.00 -15.99 9.53
C THR A 507 4.50 -16.01 9.83
N GLU A 508 5.10 -14.84 9.99
CA GLU A 508 6.55 -14.65 10.14
C GLU A 508 6.87 -13.76 11.34
N PHE A 509 7.93 -14.11 12.08
CA PHE A 509 8.51 -13.31 13.15
C PHE A 509 10.01 -13.62 13.32
N GLN A 510 10.76 -12.73 13.95
CA GLN A 510 12.13 -12.97 14.37
C GLN A 510 12.16 -13.49 15.82
N ASP A 511 12.89 -14.57 16.07
CA ASP A 511 13.06 -15.19 17.38
C ASP A 511 14.51 -15.07 17.87
N PHE A 512 14.70 -14.27 18.91
CA PHE A 512 15.98 -14.00 19.58
C PHE A 512 16.25 -14.94 20.77
N THR A 513 15.44 -15.98 20.97
CA THR A 513 15.61 -16.98 22.06
C THR A 513 16.95 -17.73 21.98
N GLN A 514 17.51 -17.86 20.78
CA GLN A 514 18.77 -18.55 20.51
C GLN A 514 19.72 -17.63 19.74
N ASP A 515 21.01 -17.71 20.09
CA ASP A 515 22.07 -17.01 19.35
C ASP A 515 22.39 -17.79 18.07
N LYS A 516 21.70 -17.43 16.98
CA LYS A 516 21.77 -18.05 15.65
C LYS A 516 21.68 -16.97 14.57
N VAL A 517 22.31 -17.21 13.42
CA VAL A 517 22.36 -16.24 12.30
C VAL A 517 20.98 -16.04 11.66
N GLU A 518 20.24 -17.12 11.39
CA GLU A 518 18.86 -17.04 10.90
C GLU A 518 17.89 -17.04 12.08
N GLN A 519 17.41 -15.85 12.45
CA GLN A 519 16.46 -15.65 13.55
C GLN A 519 15.01 -15.80 13.11
N THR A 520 14.72 -15.74 11.80
CA THR A 520 13.35 -15.79 11.27
C THR A 520 12.69 -17.15 11.46
N VAL A 521 11.45 -17.15 11.94
CA VAL A 521 10.59 -18.32 12.09
C VAL A 521 9.34 -18.10 11.24
N ARG A 522 8.95 -19.13 10.48
CA ARG A 522 7.81 -19.12 9.56
C ARG A 522 6.91 -20.31 9.86
N TYR A 523 5.66 -20.05 10.21
CA TYR A 523 4.63 -21.08 10.38
C TYR A 523 3.63 -21.00 9.24
N ILE A 524 3.27 -22.14 8.64
CA ILE A 524 2.24 -22.17 7.59
C ILE A 524 0.87 -21.81 8.14
N LEU A 525 0.07 -21.12 7.33
CA LEU A 525 -1.33 -20.88 7.64
C LEU A 525 -2.14 -22.15 7.35
N ARG A 526 -2.90 -22.65 8.32
CA ARG A 526 -3.76 -23.84 8.17
C ARG A 526 -4.87 -23.90 9.21
N TRP A 527 -5.93 -24.66 8.93
CA TRP A 527 -6.99 -24.95 9.90
C TRP A 527 -6.52 -25.89 11.02
N HIS A 528 -7.13 -25.79 12.20
CA HIS A 528 -6.96 -26.81 13.24
C HIS A 528 -7.86 -28.00 12.94
N LEU A 529 -7.27 -29.14 12.55
CA LEU A 529 -8.00 -30.38 12.31
C LEU A 529 -7.42 -31.50 13.15
N GLU A 530 -8.24 -32.03 14.06
CA GLU A 530 -8.01 -33.26 14.80
C GLU A 530 -9.09 -34.27 14.44
N LYS A 531 -8.75 -35.56 14.31
CA LYS A 531 -9.74 -36.62 14.09
C LYS A 531 -10.64 -36.77 15.32
N GLN A 532 -11.92 -37.08 15.10
CA GLN A 532 -12.86 -37.47 16.15
C GLN A 532 -12.46 -38.82 16.76
N ASP A 533 -12.02 -39.77 15.92
CA ASP A 533 -11.32 -40.99 16.32
C ASP A 533 -9.83 -40.89 15.88
N PRO A 534 -8.89 -40.69 16.82
CA PRO A 534 -7.46 -40.57 16.51
C PRO A 534 -6.79 -41.85 15.99
N ILE A 535 -7.39 -43.04 16.15
CA ILE A 535 -6.81 -44.33 15.75
C ILE A 535 -7.46 -44.92 14.49
N ALA A 536 -8.70 -44.52 14.15
CA ALA A 536 -9.34 -44.91 12.91
C ALA A 536 -8.53 -44.45 11.68
N PRO A 537 -8.32 -45.30 10.65
CA PRO A 537 -7.62 -44.92 9.43
C PRO A 537 -8.26 -43.70 8.74
N LEU A 538 -9.60 -43.68 8.69
CA LEU A 538 -10.43 -42.60 8.16
C LEU A 538 -11.48 -42.21 9.22
N SER A 539 -11.53 -40.92 9.59
CA SER A 539 -12.43 -40.38 10.62
C SER A 539 -12.87 -38.97 10.25
N PRO A 540 -14.10 -38.52 10.55
CA PRO A 540 -14.42 -37.10 10.52
C PRO A 540 -13.52 -36.31 11.51
N PRO A 541 -13.28 -35.00 11.28
CA PRO A 541 -12.65 -34.17 12.28
C PRO A 541 -13.60 -33.91 13.47
N LYS A 542 -13.04 -33.51 14.63
CA LYS A 542 -13.84 -32.99 15.76
C LYS A 542 -14.64 -31.75 15.36
N GLU A 543 -13.98 -30.85 14.61
CA GLU A 543 -14.53 -29.60 14.08
C GLU A 543 -14.27 -29.57 12.56
N PRO A 544 -15.29 -29.73 11.70
CA PRO A 544 -15.13 -29.61 10.25
C PRO A 544 -15.11 -28.15 9.79
N ILE A 545 -14.44 -27.89 8.66
CA ILE A 545 -14.40 -26.58 8.01
C ILE A 545 -15.77 -26.35 7.33
N VAL A 546 -16.71 -25.75 8.06
CA VAL A 546 -18.05 -25.46 7.54
C VAL A 546 -18.03 -24.17 6.72
N PHE A 547 -18.40 -24.26 5.44
CA PHE A 547 -18.64 -23.13 4.54
C PHE A 547 -20.13 -22.99 4.22
N TRP A 548 -20.59 -21.75 4.13
CA TRP A 548 -21.96 -21.40 3.75
C TRP A 548 -21.95 -20.73 2.37
N LEU A 549 -22.79 -21.24 1.48
CA LEU A 549 -23.16 -20.57 0.23
C LEU A 549 -24.09 -19.41 0.58
N ASP A 550 -23.67 -18.18 0.28
CA ASP A 550 -24.49 -16.97 0.34
C ASP A 550 -25.81 -17.17 -0.44
N ASN A 551 -26.91 -16.66 0.11
CA ASN A 551 -28.23 -16.75 -0.54
C ASN A 551 -28.29 -15.90 -1.83
N ALA A 552 -27.44 -14.88 -1.98
CA ALA A 552 -27.29 -14.11 -3.21
C ALA A 552 -26.63 -14.89 -4.38
N ILE A 553 -26.03 -16.07 -4.16
CA ILE A 553 -25.53 -16.92 -5.25
C ILE A 553 -26.72 -17.42 -6.09
N PRO A 554 -26.78 -17.13 -7.41
CA PRO A 554 -27.86 -17.60 -8.26
C PRO A 554 -27.96 -19.13 -8.26
N GLU A 555 -29.18 -19.67 -8.13
CA GLU A 555 -29.43 -21.10 -7.92
C GLU A 555 -28.70 -22.00 -8.91
N GLU A 556 -28.66 -21.59 -10.19
CA GLU A 556 -28.00 -22.32 -11.27
C GLU A 556 -26.50 -22.55 -11.10
N TYR A 557 -25.84 -21.82 -10.20
CA TYR A 557 -24.42 -21.97 -9.88
C TYR A 557 -24.14 -22.56 -8.50
N ARG A 558 -25.12 -22.60 -7.57
CA ARG A 558 -24.94 -23.07 -6.18
C ARG A 558 -24.27 -24.46 -6.12
N ASP A 559 -24.67 -25.38 -7.01
CA ASP A 559 -24.06 -26.72 -7.12
C ASP A 559 -22.60 -26.69 -7.61
N ALA A 560 -22.27 -25.85 -8.60
CA ALA A 560 -20.92 -25.78 -9.15
C ALA A 560 -19.93 -25.23 -8.12
N VAL A 561 -20.35 -24.21 -7.36
CA VAL A 561 -19.58 -23.65 -6.24
C VAL A 561 -19.38 -24.71 -5.14
N ARG A 562 -20.46 -25.42 -4.77
CA ARG A 562 -20.45 -26.53 -3.80
C ARG A 562 -19.49 -27.64 -4.20
N GLU A 563 -19.52 -28.08 -5.45
CA GLU A 563 -18.68 -29.16 -5.97
C GLU A 563 -17.19 -28.78 -5.99
N GLY A 564 -16.85 -27.55 -6.37
CA GLY A 564 -15.46 -27.07 -6.39
C GLY A 564 -14.84 -27.03 -5.00
N ILE A 565 -15.56 -26.50 -4.00
CA ILE A 565 -15.14 -26.53 -2.60
C ILE A 565 -14.96 -27.97 -2.09
N LEU A 566 -15.92 -28.86 -2.39
CA LEU A 566 -15.90 -30.24 -1.90
C LEU A 566 -14.87 -31.16 -2.59
N TRP A 567 -14.26 -30.76 -3.71
CA TRP A 567 -13.15 -31.51 -4.31
C TRP A 567 -11.99 -31.74 -3.33
N TRP A 568 -11.74 -30.78 -2.45
CA TRP A 568 -10.68 -30.84 -1.43
C TRP A 568 -10.84 -31.99 -0.42
N ASN A 569 -12.06 -32.49 -0.17
CA ASN A 569 -12.26 -33.66 0.69
C ASN A 569 -11.50 -34.90 0.17
N LYS A 570 -11.33 -35.05 -1.15
CA LYS A 570 -10.55 -36.16 -1.74
C LYS A 570 -9.06 -36.14 -1.34
N ALA A 571 -8.53 -34.97 -0.97
CA ALA A 571 -7.17 -34.84 -0.44
C ALA A 571 -7.12 -35.15 1.06
N PHE A 572 -8.09 -34.64 1.82
CA PHE A 572 -8.25 -34.95 3.24
C PHE A 572 -8.48 -36.45 3.51
N GLU A 573 -9.24 -37.14 2.67
CA GLU A 573 -9.48 -38.59 2.77
C GLU A 573 -8.18 -39.40 2.69
N ARG A 574 -7.23 -39.00 1.84
CA ARG A 574 -5.92 -39.68 1.69
C ARG A 574 -5.02 -39.55 2.92
N ILE A 575 -5.24 -38.53 3.76
CA ILE A 575 -4.57 -38.36 5.06
C ILE A 575 -5.47 -38.79 6.25
N GLY A 576 -6.62 -39.40 5.96
CA GLY A 576 -7.50 -40.02 6.95
C GLY A 576 -8.57 -39.13 7.55
N PHE A 577 -8.83 -37.95 6.98
CA PHE A 577 -9.95 -37.08 7.36
C PHE A 577 -11.12 -37.27 6.39
N LYS A 578 -12.27 -37.73 6.90
CA LYS A 578 -13.54 -37.80 6.16
C LYS A 578 -14.28 -36.48 6.29
N ASP A 579 -15.00 -36.04 5.27
CA ASP A 579 -15.89 -34.86 5.31
C ASP A 579 -15.26 -33.62 5.97
N ALA A 580 -13.96 -33.39 5.75
CA ALA A 580 -13.19 -32.36 6.45
C ALA A 580 -13.72 -30.95 6.19
N ILE A 581 -14.31 -30.74 5.01
CA ILE A 581 -14.98 -29.53 4.57
C ILE A 581 -16.47 -29.87 4.34
N VAL A 582 -17.36 -29.03 4.86
CA VAL A 582 -18.82 -29.21 4.78
C VAL A 582 -19.46 -27.95 4.21
N VAL A 583 -20.17 -28.07 3.08
CA VAL A 583 -20.85 -26.93 2.44
C VAL A 583 -22.34 -26.92 2.78
N ARG A 584 -22.85 -25.81 3.29
CA ARG A 584 -24.25 -25.55 3.64
C ARG A 584 -24.82 -24.42 2.80
N GLN A 585 -26.15 -24.30 2.73
CA GLN A 585 -26.83 -23.16 2.12
C GLN A 585 -27.22 -22.16 3.21
N MET A 586 -26.89 -20.88 3.04
CA MET A 586 -27.41 -19.81 3.89
C MET A 586 -28.94 -19.69 3.67
N PRO A 587 -29.75 -19.67 4.74
CA PRO A 587 -31.18 -19.40 4.65
C PRO A 587 -31.47 -18.00 4.11
N ASP A 588 -32.65 -17.81 3.51
CA ASP A 588 -33.09 -16.50 3.02
C ASP A 588 -33.56 -15.56 4.16
N ASP A 589 -33.84 -16.13 5.34
CA ASP A 589 -34.27 -15.47 6.58
C ASP A 589 -33.16 -15.36 7.65
N ALA A 590 -31.90 -15.59 7.27
CA ALA A 590 -30.76 -15.56 8.18
C ALA A 590 -30.56 -14.19 8.85
N ASP A 591 -30.35 -14.17 10.17
CA ASP A 591 -30.12 -12.94 10.94
C ASP A 591 -28.70 -12.37 10.81
N TRP A 592 -27.77 -13.13 10.23
CA TRP A 592 -26.34 -12.87 10.12
C TRP A 592 -25.92 -12.63 8.66
N ASP A 593 -24.76 -11.99 8.48
CA ASP A 593 -24.21 -11.67 7.16
C ASP A 593 -22.76 -12.17 6.99
N HIS A 594 -22.20 -11.93 5.81
CA HIS A 594 -20.90 -12.42 5.38
C HIS A 594 -19.69 -11.79 6.09
N ALA A 595 -19.90 -10.86 7.04
CA ALA A 595 -18.88 -10.27 7.90
C ALA A 595 -18.95 -10.77 9.37
N ASP A 596 -19.91 -11.64 9.71
CA ASP A 596 -20.00 -12.31 11.02
C ASP A 596 -19.01 -13.49 11.07
N MET A 597 -17.98 -13.38 11.91
CA MET A 597 -16.87 -14.35 11.97
C MET A 597 -17.26 -15.77 12.37
N ARG A 598 -18.48 -15.98 12.90
CA ARG A 598 -18.98 -17.30 13.29
C ARG A 598 -19.25 -18.21 12.08
N TYR A 599 -19.27 -17.64 10.87
CA TYR A 599 -19.55 -18.34 9.62
C TYR A 599 -18.42 -18.11 8.63
N ASN A 600 -17.95 -19.19 7.98
CA ASN A 600 -17.16 -19.05 6.77
C ASN A 600 -18.11 -18.97 5.57
N VAL A 601 -18.00 -17.95 4.73
CA VAL A 601 -19.00 -17.65 3.70
C VAL A 601 -18.33 -17.47 2.34
N ILE A 602 -18.88 -18.12 1.32
CA ILE A 602 -18.61 -17.75 -0.07
C ILE A 602 -19.74 -16.81 -0.54
N ARG A 603 -19.39 -15.54 -0.75
CA ARG A 603 -20.31 -14.42 -1.03
C ARG A 603 -20.35 -14.05 -2.51
N TRP A 604 -21.51 -13.59 -2.97
CA TRP A 604 -21.75 -13.21 -4.36
C TRP A 604 -21.94 -11.70 -4.49
N VAL A 605 -21.03 -11.03 -5.20
CA VAL A 605 -21.05 -9.58 -5.38
C VAL A 605 -21.25 -9.20 -6.83
N THR A 606 -21.48 -7.92 -7.12
CA THR A 606 -21.52 -7.40 -8.49
C THR A 606 -20.88 -6.03 -8.57
N SER A 607 -20.13 -5.80 -9.64
CA SER A 607 -19.54 -4.50 -9.99
C SER A 607 -19.96 -4.09 -11.41
N PRO A 608 -19.75 -2.81 -11.81
CA PRO A 608 -20.13 -2.33 -13.14
C PRO A 608 -19.37 -2.99 -14.30
N SER A 609 -18.10 -3.36 -14.09
CA SER A 609 -17.20 -3.80 -15.18
C SER A 609 -16.06 -4.74 -14.78
N SER A 610 -15.86 -5.03 -13.49
CA SER A 610 -14.79 -5.90 -13.00
C SER A 610 -15.31 -7.33 -12.81
N GLY A 611 -14.47 -8.33 -13.08
CA GLY A 611 -14.68 -9.69 -12.58
C GLY A 611 -13.49 -10.02 -11.69
N TYR A 612 -13.76 -10.57 -10.51
CA TYR A 612 -12.74 -11.04 -9.58
C TYR A 612 -13.29 -12.19 -8.73
N ALA A 613 -12.38 -13.02 -8.26
CA ALA A 613 -12.57 -13.93 -7.15
C ALA A 613 -11.44 -13.67 -6.15
N VAL A 614 -11.71 -13.80 -4.84
CA VAL A 614 -10.66 -13.65 -3.81
C VAL A 614 -11.02 -14.36 -2.51
N ALA A 615 -10.13 -15.24 -2.06
CA ALA A 615 -10.10 -15.83 -0.74
C ALA A 615 -9.52 -14.85 0.30
N LEU A 616 -10.24 -14.70 1.41
CA LEU A 616 -9.98 -13.75 2.48
C LEU A 616 -10.02 -14.50 3.82
N PHE A 617 -8.86 -15.00 4.27
CA PHE A 617 -8.70 -15.69 5.55
C PHE A 617 -8.14 -14.77 6.64
N ARG A 618 -8.51 -15.04 7.90
CA ARG A 618 -8.02 -14.35 9.11
C ARG A 618 -7.40 -15.41 10.01
N ALA A 619 -6.13 -15.23 10.40
CA ALA A 619 -5.36 -16.24 11.13
C ALA A 619 -4.75 -15.69 12.42
N ASN A 620 -4.56 -16.57 13.41
CA ASN A 620 -3.83 -16.27 14.64
C ASN A 620 -2.37 -15.94 14.28
N PRO A 621 -1.89 -14.69 14.46
CA PRO A 621 -0.56 -14.28 14.01
C PRO A 621 0.57 -14.76 14.93
N LEU A 622 0.24 -15.47 16.01
CA LEU A 622 1.23 -16.15 16.84
C LEU A 622 1.57 -17.55 16.31
N THR A 623 0.60 -18.25 15.72
CA THR A 623 0.67 -19.70 15.41
C THR A 623 0.38 -20.07 13.95
N GLY A 624 -0.27 -19.21 13.18
CA GLY A 624 -0.75 -19.53 11.84
C GLY A 624 -2.03 -20.36 11.80
N GLN A 625 -2.72 -20.58 12.92
CA GLN A 625 -4.05 -21.18 12.89
C GLN A 625 -5.03 -20.27 12.15
N ILE A 626 -5.67 -20.75 11.09
CA ILE A 626 -6.79 -20.04 10.43
C ILE A 626 -8.01 -20.11 11.37
N LEU A 627 -8.66 -18.96 11.59
CA LEU A 627 -9.72 -18.76 12.58
C LEU A 627 -11.10 -18.56 11.92
N ASN A 628 -11.13 -17.73 10.88
CA ASN A 628 -12.29 -17.49 10.02
C ASN A 628 -11.77 -17.29 8.59
N ALA A 629 -12.58 -17.63 7.58
CA ALA A 629 -12.28 -17.24 6.20
C ALA A 629 -13.54 -17.05 5.36
N SER A 630 -13.40 -16.32 4.26
CA SER A 630 -14.47 -16.07 3.30
C SER A 630 -13.93 -16.05 1.87
N ILE A 631 -14.79 -16.28 0.88
CA ILE A 631 -14.45 -16.16 -0.54
C ILE A 631 -15.43 -15.16 -1.17
N THR A 632 -14.93 -14.16 -1.89
CA THR A 632 -15.77 -13.24 -2.68
C THR A 632 -15.72 -13.65 -4.15
N VAL A 633 -16.87 -13.70 -4.84
CA VAL A 633 -16.94 -13.91 -6.30
C VAL A 633 -17.85 -12.86 -6.94
N ASP A 634 -17.35 -12.15 -7.95
CA ASP A 634 -18.13 -11.18 -8.72
C ASP A 634 -18.94 -11.86 -9.85
N ALA A 635 -20.23 -11.54 -9.92
CA ALA A 635 -21.18 -12.02 -10.93
C ALA A 635 -20.69 -11.91 -12.38
N ASN A 636 -19.85 -10.90 -12.70
CA ASN A 636 -19.25 -10.73 -14.03
C ASN A 636 -18.38 -11.91 -14.46
N MET A 637 -17.81 -12.69 -13.53
CA MET A 637 -17.08 -13.94 -13.84
C MET A 637 -17.93 -14.88 -14.70
N THR A 638 -19.24 -14.95 -14.43
CA THR A 638 -20.18 -15.77 -15.23
C THR A 638 -20.45 -15.17 -16.61
N ARG A 639 -20.54 -13.84 -16.73
CA ARG A 639 -20.78 -13.13 -18.01
C ARG A 639 -19.58 -13.26 -18.94
N PHE A 640 -18.37 -13.16 -18.38
CA PHE A 640 -17.12 -13.30 -19.11
C PHE A 640 -16.95 -14.69 -19.74
N ALA A 641 -17.30 -15.75 -19.02
CA ALA A 641 -17.28 -17.11 -19.57
C ALA A 641 -18.34 -17.36 -20.67
N ARG A 642 -19.42 -16.57 -20.74
CA ARG A 642 -20.46 -16.61 -21.80
C ARG A 642 -20.06 -15.88 -23.09
N ALA A 643 -18.78 -15.64 -23.31
CA ALA A 643 -18.22 -14.87 -24.43
C ALA A 643 -18.68 -13.39 -24.55
N GLU A 644 -19.44 -12.86 -23.58
CA GLU A 644 -19.84 -11.44 -23.54
C GLU A 644 -18.71 -10.49 -23.08
N PHE A 645 -17.46 -10.78 -23.43
CA PHE A 645 -16.33 -9.90 -23.11
C PHE A 645 -16.43 -8.61 -23.97
N LYS A 646 -17.03 -7.58 -23.37
CA LYS A 646 -17.41 -6.31 -24.02
C LYS A 646 -16.31 -5.23 -23.98
N ARG A 647 -15.23 -5.45 -23.22
CA ARG A 647 -14.09 -4.54 -23.05
C ARG A 647 -13.31 -4.35 -24.36
N MET A 648 -12.74 -3.16 -24.56
CA MET A 648 -11.77 -2.95 -25.65
C MET A 648 -10.43 -3.60 -25.32
N ILE A 649 -9.83 -4.27 -26.30
CA ILE A 649 -8.59 -5.03 -26.17
C ILE A 649 -7.49 -4.32 -26.95
N ASN A 650 -6.40 -3.92 -26.29
CA ASN A 650 -5.16 -3.47 -26.91
C ASN A 650 -4.25 -4.69 -27.15
N PRO A 651 -3.91 -5.07 -28.41
CA PRO A 651 -2.98 -6.17 -28.64
C PRO A 651 -1.53 -5.92 -28.18
N LEU A 652 -1.17 -4.68 -27.83
CA LEU A 652 0.19 -4.37 -27.34
C LEU A 652 0.34 -4.54 -25.83
N SER A 653 -0.75 -4.63 -25.05
CA SER A 653 -0.67 -4.74 -23.58
C SER A 653 0.07 -5.99 -23.09
N ALA A 654 0.10 -7.06 -23.90
CA ALA A 654 0.91 -8.25 -23.66
C ALA A 654 2.44 -8.00 -23.64
N PHE A 655 2.89 -6.79 -23.98
CA PHE A 655 4.28 -6.31 -23.84
C PHE A 655 4.41 -5.08 -22.92
N GLU A 656 3.29 -4.51 -22.45
CA GLU A 656 3.25 -3.34 -21.56
C GLU A 656 3.28 -3.73 -20.07
N GLN A 657 3.03 -5.02 -19.75
CA GLN A 657 3.17 -5.58 -18.41
C GLN A 657 4.65 -5.73 -18.01
N GLU A 658 5.20 -4.69 -17.37
CA GLU A 658 6.32 -4.85 -16.42
C GLU A 658 5.94 -5.94 -15.39
N PRO A 659 6.84 -6.88 -15.05
CA PRO A 659 6.59 -7.90 -14.03
C PRO A 659 6.71 -7.28 -12.63
N SER A 660 5.70 -6.49 -12.25
CA SER A 660 5.48 -6.09 -10.86
C SER A 660 5.37 -7.37 -10.01
N PRO A 661 6.06 -7.47 -8.86
CA PRO A 661 5.93 -8.62 -7.96
C PRO A 661 4.47 -8.80 -7.56
N ALA A 662 3.86 -9.91 -7.99
CA ALA A 662 2.47 -10.21 -7.64
C ALA A 662 2.35 -10.32 -6.12
N ASN A 663 1.41 -9.58 -5.53
CA ASN A 663 1.14 -9.69 -4.10
C ASN A 663 0.53 -11.07 -3.84
N PRO A 664 1.16 -11.97 -3.08
CA PRO A 664 0.64 -13.32 -2.88
C PRO A 664 -0.74 -13.34 -2.20
N PHE A 665 -1.11 -12.26 -1.50
CA PHE A 665 -2.43 -12.08 -0.88
C PHE A 665 -3.48 -11.46 -1.83
N HIS A 666 -3.22 -11.39 -3.14
CA HIS A 666 -4.13 -10.86 -4.15
C HIS A 666 -4.27 -11.84 -5.32
N CYS A 667 -5.53 -12.14 -5.71
CA CYS A 667 -5.82 -13.01 -6.84
C CYS A 667 -6.16 -12.19 -8.09
N ASP A 668 -5.16 -11.95 -8.93
CA ASP A 668 -5.29 -11.25 -10.23
C ASP A 668 -5.85 -12.15 -11.34
N ILE A 669 -6.28 -13.39 -11.02
CA ILE A 669 -6.67 -14.42 -12.01
C ILE A 669 -7.71 -13.94 -13.03
N ALA A 670 -8.61 -13.07 -12.60
CA ALA A 670 -9.95 -13.01 -13.16
C ALA A 670 -10.07 -12.27 -14.50
N GLU A 671 -9.35 -11.18 -14.76
CA GLU A 671 -9.44 -10.48 -16.06
C GLU A 671 -8.81 -11.31 -17.20
N GLU A 672 -7.65 -11.93 -16.94
CA GLU A 672 -6.97 -12.77 -17.93
C GLU A 672 -7.64 -14.14 -18.05
N ALA A 673 -8.13 -14.75 -16.96
CA ALA A 673 -8.91 -16.00 -17.03
C ALA A 673 -10.25 -15.81 -17.76
N ALA A 674 -10.92 -14.67 -17.55
CA ALA A 674 -12.09 -14.25 -18.32
C ALA A 674 -11.79 -14.17 -19.82
N TYR A 675 -10.67 -13.55 -20.16
CA TYR A 675 -10.22 -13.39 -21.53
C TYR A 675 -9.79 -14.73 -22.18
N HIS A 676 -9.15 -15.62 -21.42
CA HIS A 676 -8.85 -16.98 -21.86
C HIS A 676 -10.12 -17.85 -21.99
N ALA A 677 -11.10 -17.71 -21.10
CA ALA A 677 -12.42 -18.35 -21.23
C ALA A 677 -13.18 -17.86 -22.48
N TRP A 678 -13.13 -16.55 -22.75
CA TRP A 678 -13.64 -15.94 -23.99
C TRP A 678 -12.93 -16.49 -25.23
N PHE A 679 -11.61 -16.64 -25.19
CA PHE A 679 -10.83 -17.22 -26.29
C PHE A 679 -11.24 -18.67 -26.57
N GLY A 680 -11.48 -19.48 -25.53
CA GLY A 680 -12.01 -20.84 -25.66
C GLY A 680 -13.41 -20.88 -26.29
N ALA A 681 -14.31 -20.00 -25.85
CA ALA A 681 -15.65 -19.90 -26.41
C ALA A 681 -15.64 -19.42 -27.88
N MET A 682 -14.75 -18.48 -28.23
CA MET A 682 -14.54 -18.04 -29.61
C MET A 682 -13.94 -19.16 -30.47
N ALA A 683 -12.98 -19.93 -29.95
CA ALA A 683 -12.39 -21.06 -30.63
C ALA A 683 -13.39 -22.21 -30.84
N MET A 684 -14.30 -22.46 -29.89
CA MET A 684 -15.46 -23.32 -30.11
C MET A 684 -16.35 -22.77 -31.23
N LYS A 685 -16.79 -21.51 -31.16
CA LYS A 685 -17.67 -20.86 -32.16
C LYS A 685 -17.08 -20.89 -33.58
N LEU A 686 -15.77 -20.78 -33.73
CA LEU A 686 -15.09 -20.70 -35.03
C LEU A 686 -14.56 -22.05 -35.54
N MET A 687 -14.03 -22.92 -34.67
CA MET A 687 -13.29 -24.14 -35.06
C MET A 687 -13.93 -25.47 -34.65
N GLN A 688 -15.06 -25.49 -33.93
CA GLN A 688 -15.70 -26.74 -33.49
C GLN A 688 -16.02 -27.67 -34.68
N SER A 689 -15.76 -28.96 -34.47
CA SER A 689 -15.92 -30.03 -35.46
C SER A 689 -16.51 -31.30 -34.81
N PRO A 690 -16.84 -32.35 -35.59
CA PRO A 690 -17.20 -33.65 -35.01
C PRO A 690 -16.12 -34.32 -34.14
N LYS A 691 -14.87 -33.82 -34.18
CA LYS A 691 -13.76 -34.29 -33.33
C LYS A 691 -13.59 -33.49 -32.03
N SER A 692 -14.39 -32.46 -31.79
CA SER A 692 -14.27 -31.59 -30.61
C SER A 692 -15.16 -32.07 -29.47
N THR A 693 -14.74 -31.89 -28.21
CA THR A 693 -15.62 -32.04 -27.04
C THR A 693 -16.81 -31.10 -27.20
N ARG A 694 -18.01 -31.67 -27.15
CA ARG A 694 -19.26 -30.91 -27.10
C ARG A 694 -19.63 -30.61 -25.66
N ILE A 695 -19.96 -29.36 -25.39
CA ILE A 695 -20.40 -28.84 -24.09
C ILE A 695 -21.48 -27.78 -24.36
N SER A 696 -22.43 -27.60 -23.44
CA SER A 696 -23.35 -26.47 -23.50
C SER A 696 -22.70 -25.23 -22.89
N GLU A 697 -23.12 -24.03 -23.29
CA GLU A 697 -22.62 -22.78 -22.70
C GLU A 697 -22.82 -22.77 -21.17
N LYS A 698 -23.99 -23.20 -20.69
CA LYS A 698 -24.29 -23.30 -19.25
C LYS A 698 -23.36 -24.26 -18.50
N GLU A 699 -22.99 -25.39 -19.10
CA GLU A 699 -22.04 -26.34 -18.46
C GLU A 699 -20.58 -25.86 -18.57
N TYR A 700 -20.20 -25.18 -19.65
CA TYR A 700 -18.89 -24.54 -19.76
C TYR A 700 -18.67 -23.47 -18.68
N VAL A 701 -19.70 -22.65 -18.41
CA VAL A 701 -19.68 -21.67 -17.32
C VAL A 701 -19.71 -22.35 -15.95
N LYS A 702 -20.52 -23.40 -15.74
CA LYS A 702 -20.49 -24.18 -14.49
C LYS A 702 -19.12 -24.78 -14.21
N GLN A 703 -18.43 -25.32 -15.22
CA GLN A 703 -17.07 -25.86 -15.07
C GLN A 703 -16.07 -24.78 -14.67
N TYR A 704 -16.12 -23.60 -15.29
CA TYR A 704 -15.28 -22.46 -14.93
C TYR A 704 -15.53 -21.96 -13.48
N ILE A 705 -16.79 -21.85 -13.06
CA ILE A 705 -17.14 -21.46 -11.68
C ILE A 705 -16.74 -22.53 -10.65
N ARG A 706 -16.81 -23.81 -11.02
CA ARG A 706 -16.31 -24.93 -10.20
C ARG A 706 -14.79 -24.89 -10.03
N ASP A 707 -14.06 -24.53 -11.08
CA ASP A 707 -12.60 -24.36 -11.07
C ASP A 707 -12.19 -23.20 -10.15
N ILE A 708 -12.82 -22.03 -10.30
CA ILE A 708 -12.63 -20.87 -9.41
C ILE A 708 -12.92 -21.24 -7.95
N ALA A 709 -14.05 -21.89 -7.67
CA ALA A 709 -14.41 -22.28 -6.32
C ALA A 709 -13.42 -23.29 -5.69
N ALA A 710 -12.76 -24.12 -6.50
CA ALA A 710 -11.67 -24.99 -6.05
C ALA A 710 -10.37 -24.22 -5.81
N HIS A 711 -10.00 -23.29 -6.70
CA HIS A 711 -8.83 -22.41 -6.58
C HIS A 711 -8.87 -21.59 -5.29
N GLU A 712 -9.94 -20.82 -5.08
CA GLU A 712 -10.10 -19.99 -3.89
C GLU A 712 -10.15 -20.85 -2.61
N MET A 713 -10.80 -22.01 -2.63
CA MET A 713 -10.79 -22.91 -1.48
C MET A 713 -9.38 -23.45 -1.17
N GLY A 714 -8.48 -23.56 -2.14
CA GLY A 714 -7.08 -23.89 -1.88
C GLY A 714 -6.34 -22.80 -1.09
N HIS A 715 -6.57 -21.53 -1.41
CA HIS A 715 -6.09 -20.41 -0.59
C HIS A 715 -6.67 -20.43 0.82
N ILE A 716 -7.96 -20.74 0.97
CA ILE A 716 -8.62 -20.93 2.28
C ILE A 716 -7.97 -22.07 3.09
N LEU A 717 -7.44 -23.10 2.43
CA LEU A 717 -6.68 -24.18 3.07
C LEU A 717 -5.22 -23.83 3.34
N GLY A 718 -4.79 -22.61 2.98
CA GLY A 718 -3.46 -22.06 3.24
C GLY A 718 -2.51 -22.07 2.04
N LEU A 719 -2.94 -22.52 0.85
CA LEU A 719 -2.06 -22.70 -0.31
C LEU A 719 -1.82 -21.41 -1.08
N ARG A 720 -0.59 -21.25 -1.62
CA ARG A 720 -0.22 -20.19 -2.57
C ARG A 720 -0.37 -20.66 -4.02
N HIS A 721 -0.35 -19.71 -4.95
CA HIS A 721 -0.36 -20.01 -6.39
C HIS A 721 0.85 -20.88 -6.81
N ASN A 722 0.68 -21.73 -7.81
CA ASN A 722 1.75 -22.61 -8.30
C ASN A 722 1.87 -22.62 -9.84
N PHE A 723 2.57 -21.63 -10.38
CA PHE A 723 2.63 -21.33 -11.83
C PHE A 723 3.57 -22.22 -12.66
N ILE A 724 4.13 -23.28 -12.08
CA ILE A 724 4.87 -24.32 -12.83
C ILE A 724 4.04 -25.61 -13.01
N ALA A 725 2.85 -25.68 -12.39
CA ALA A 725 1.99 -26.85 -12.41
C ALA A 725 1.47 -27.20 -13.82
N SER A 726 1.31 -26.19 -14.69
CA SER A 726 0.88 -26.32 -16.10
C SER A 726 1.75 -27.30 -16.89
N THR A 727 3.00 -27.50 -16.47
CA THR A 727 4.02 -28.32 -17.13
C THR A 727 3.82 -29.85 -16.98
N LEU A 728 2.73 -30.31 -16.36
CA LEU A 728 2.46 -31.74 -16.13
C LEU A 728 2.13 -32.52 -17.42
N HIS A 729 1.22 -32.01 -18.24
CA HIS A 729 0.59 -32.74 -19.35
C HIS A 729 1.18 -32.33 -20.70
N SER A 730 1.50 -33.27 -21.58
CA SER A 730 1.77 -32.91 -22.98
C SER A 730 0.48 -32.46 -23.69
N THR A 731 0.59 -31.75 -24.81
CA THR A 731 -0.58 -31.40 -25.66
C THR A 731 -1.36 -32.62 -26.16
N LYS A 732 -0.74 -33.81 -26.19
CA LYS A 732 -1.44 -35.09 -26.41
C LYS A 732 -2.20 -35.55 -25.17
N ASP A 733 -1.63 -35.43 -23.98
CA ASP A 733 -2.30 -35.81 -22.73
C ASP A 733 -3.56 -34.98 -22.48
N LEU A 734 -3.52 -33.69 -22.82
CA LEU A 734 -4.66 -32.75 -22.78
C LEU A 734 -5.83 -33.13 -23.72
N CYS A 735 -5.65 -34.13 -24.59
CA CYS A 735 -6.72 -34.74 -25.39
C CYS A 735 -7.42 -35.94 -24.72
N HIS A 736 -6.93 -36.46 -23.59
CA HIS A 736 -7.40 -37.71 -22.97
C HIS A 736 -8.18 -37.44 -21.68
N GLY A 737 -9.51 -37.37 -21.76
CA GLY A 737 -10.37 -36.98 -20.63
C GLY A 737 -10.19 -37.82 -19.36
N GLU A 738 -9.96 -39.13 -19.47
CA GLU A 738 -9.69 -40.01 -18.31
C GLU A 738 -8.47 -39.54 -17.50
N ARG A 739 -7.41 -39.10 -18.18
CA ARG A 739 -6.19 -38.58 -17.54
C ARG A 739 -6.46 -37.23 -16.87
N ILE A 740 -7.27 -36.37 -17.50
CA ILE A 740 -7.67 -35.07 -16.96
C ILE A 740 -8.62 -35.20 -15.76
N GLN A 741 -9.48 -36.23 -15.77
CA GLN A 741 -10.37 -36.56 -14.66
C GLN A 741 -9.61 -37.12 -13.44
N GLN A 742 -8.45 -37.73 -13.65
CA GLN A 742 -7.58 -38.27 -12.58
C GLN A 742 -6.53 -37.27 -12.06
N MET A 743 -6.08 -36.31 -12.89
CA MET A 743 -4.90 -35.48 -12.62
C MET A 743 -5.10 -33.97 -12.78
N GLY A 744 -6.30 -33.48 -13.13
CA GLY A 744 -6.54 -32.07 -13.48
C GLY A 744 -6.14 -31.73 -14.92
N VAL A 745 -6.30 -30.46 -15.35
CA VAL A 745 -5.65 -29.96 -16.59
C VAL A 745 -4.24 -29.44 -16.31
N SER A 746 -4.00 -28.94 -15.09
CA SER A 746 -2.69 -28.63 -14.51
C SER A 746 -2.41 -29.53 -13.30
N ALA A 747 -1.14 -29.61 -12.84
CA ALA A 747 -0.80 -30.37 -11.64
C ALA A 747 -1.45 -29.84 -10.35
N SER A 748 -1.97 -28.61 -10.35
CA SER A 748 -2.60 -27.97 -9.21
C SER A 748 -3.78 -27.14 -9.70
N VAL A 749 -4.86 -27.06 -8.92
CA VAL A 749 -5.88 -26.01 -9.14
C VAL A 749 -5.36 -24.62 -8.76
N MET A 750 -4.26 -24.50 -8.01
CA MET A 750 -3.63 -23.22 -7.63
C MET A 750 -2.88 -22.51 -8.77
N ASP A 751 -3.05 -22.97 -9.99
CA ASP A 751 -2.38 -22.43 -11.19
C ASP A 751 -3.36 -21.55 -11.98
N TYR A 752 -2.84 -20.53 -12.68
CA TYR A 752 -3.65 -19.68 -13.55
C TYR A 752 -3.76 -20.34 -14.91
N THR A 753 -4.51 -21.44 -14.96
CA THR A 753 -4.64 -22.23 -16.19
C THR A 753 -5.47 -21.50 -17.25
N PRO A 754 -5.07 -21.55 -18.53
CA PRO A 754 -5.92 -21.16 -19.63
C PRO A 754 -6.89 -22.31 -19.97
N VAL A 755 -7.99 -22.00 -20.63
CA VAL A 755 -8.90 -23.02 -21.17
C VAL A 755 -8.16 -24.05 -22.03
N ASN A 756 -8.45 -25.33 -21.83
CA ASN A 756 -7.82 -26.41 -22.58
C ASN A 756 -8.33 -26.48 -24.04
N ILE A 757 -7.72 -25.69 -24.92
CA ILE A 757 -7.99 -25.70 -26.38
C ILE A 757 -7.62 -27.03 -27.08
N MET A 758 -7.02 -27.99 -26.38
CA MET A 758 -6.82 -29.34 -26.94
C MET A 758 -8.12 -30.16 -26.94
N ALA A 759 -9.11 -29.81 -26.11
CA ALA A 759 -10.46 -30.38 -26.16
C ALA A 759 -11.21 -30.05 -27.47
N LEU A 760 -10.77 -29.06 -28.25
CA LEU A 760 -11.27 -28.82 -29.62
C LEU A 760 -10.87 -29.95 -30.60
N ARG A 761 -9.91 -30.81 -30.22
CA ARG A 761 -9.27 -31.82 -31.07
C ARG A 761 -9.60 -33.26 -30.67
N SER A 762 -10.25 -33.46 -29.52
CA SER A 762 -10.67 -34.77 -29.00
C SER A 762 -12.13 -34.71 -28.55
N PRO A 763 -12.98 -35.71 -28.90
CA PRO A 763 -14.40 -35.69 -28.55
C PRO A 763 -14.69 -36.09 -27.10
N LYS A 764 -13.67 -36.47 -26.33
CA LYS A 764 -13.73 -36.93 -24.94
C LYS A 764 -12.61 -36.33 -24.08
N SER A 765 -12.38 -35.02 -24.17
CA SER A 765 -11.55 -34.28 -23.21
C SER A 765 -12.35 -33.19 -22.50
N PHE A 766 -11.76 -32.49 -21.55
CA PHE A 766 -12.39 -31.43 -20.77
C PHE A 766 -11.71 -30.08 -21.00
N TYR A 767 -12.49 -28.99 -20.94
CA TYR A 767 -11.99 -27.62 -21.14
C TYR A 767 -11.37 -26.99 -19.88
N TRP A 768 -11.75 -27.50 -18.70
CA TRP A 768 -11.36 -27.03 -17.36
C TRP A 768 -11.08 -28.24 -16.44
N HIS A 769 -10.58 -28.02 -15.22
CA HIS A 769 -10.41 -29.10 -14.23
C HIS A 769 -11.71 -29.88 -13.99
N GLN A 770 -11.57 -31.16 -13.64
CA GLN A 770 -12.67 -32.04 -13.17
C GLN A 770 -12.40 -32.57 -11.75
N GLY A 771 -11.42 -31.97 -11.07
CA GLY A 771 -10.85 -32.40 -9.81
C GLY A 771 -9.49 -31.73 -9.57
N LEU A 772 -9.01 -31.90 -8.34
CA LEU A 772 -7.66 -31.52 -7.92
C LEU A 772 -6.58 -32.20 -8.78
N GLY A 773 -5.46 -31.51 -8.97
CA GLY A 773 -4.26 -32.07 -9.58
C GLY A 773 -3.35 -32.78 -8.57
N VAL A 774 -2.29 -33.44 -9.06
CA VAL A 774 -1.39 -34.26 -8.22
C VAL A 774 -0.63 -33.48 -7.13
N TYR A 775 -0.35 -32.20 -7.37
CA TYR A 775 0.28 -31.30 -6.41
C TYR A 775 -0.60 -31.08 -5.18
N ASP A 776 -1.90 -30.85 -5.40
CA ASP A 776 -2.87 -30.48 -4.37
C ASP A 776 -2.97 -31.55 -3.27
N TYR A 777 -3.00 -32.83 -3.68
CA TYR A 777 -2.99 -33.97 -2.75
C TYR A 777 -1.71 -34.02 -1.89
N TRP A 778 -0.56 -33.62 -2.44
CA TRP A 778 0.73 -33.62 -1.74
C TRP A 778 0.93 -32.38 -0.86
N ALA A 779 0.44 -31.22 -1.30
CA ALA A 779 0.45 -30.01 -0.48
C ALA A 779 -0.44 -30.18 0.77
N ILE A 780 -1.63 -30.78 0.63
CA ILE A 780 -2.48 -31.16 1.76
C ILE A 780 -1.82 -32.25 2.63
N GLU A 781 -1.07 -33.20 2.04
CA GLU A 781 -0.22 -34.13 2.82
C GLU A 781 0.78 -33.35 3.70
N TYR A 782 1.49 -32.38 3.13
CA TYR A 782 2.44 -31.55 3.88
C TYR A 782 1.78 -30.71 4.98
N GLY A 783 0.67 -30.02 4.68
CA GLY A 783 0.03 -29.11 5.63
C GLY A 783 -0.80 -29.77 6.74
N TYR A 784 -1.47 -30.89 6.43
CA TYR A 784 -2.54 -31.44 7.27
C TYR A 784 -2.32 -32.89 7.74
N LYS A 785 -1.33 -33.64 7.24
CA LYS A 785 -1.07 -35.01 7.72
C LYS A 785 -0.85 -35.02 9.25
N PRO A 786 -1.61 -35.84 10.02
CA PRO A 786 -1.46 -35.91 11.47
C PRO A 786 -0.08 -36.39 11.92
N SER A 787 0.34 -35.96 13.11
CA SER A 787 1.63 -36.25 13.70
C SER A 787 1.48 -36.63 15.18
N LYS A 788 2.49 -37.31 15.73
CA LYS A 788 2.62 -37.59 17.17
C LYS A 788 3.64 -36.67 17.87
N ALA A 789 4.19 -35.70 17.15
CA ALA A 789 5.08 -34.68 17.69
C ALA A 789 4.36 -33.78 18.71
N ARG A 790 5.12 -33.15 19.60
CA ARG A 790 4.64 -32.19 20.61
C ARG A 790 5.27 -30.80 20.48
N THR A 791 6.17 -30.61 19.52
CA THR A 791 6.73 -29.30 19.14
C THR A 791 6.90 -29.25 17.61
N PRO A 792 6.95 -28.05 17.00
CA PRO A 792 7.10 -27.91 15.55
C PRO A 792 8.40 -28.54 15.00
N GLU A 793 9.47 -28.46 15.78
CA GLU A 793 10.80 -28.99 15.42
C GLU A 793 10.77 -30.53 15.35
N ALA A 794 9.97 -31.16 16.22
CA ALA A 794 9.79 -32.60 16.24
C ALA A 794 8.97 -33.13 15.05
N GLU A 795 8.26 -32.28 14.29
CA GLU A 795 7.66 -32.66 13.01
C GLU A 795 8.67 -32.69 11.85
N LEU A 796 9.81 -31.98 11.95
CA LEU A 796 10.73 -31.77 10.83
C LEU A 796 11.20 -33.05 10.10
N PRO A 797 11.42 -34.21 10.74
CA PRO A 797 11.75 -35.44 10.02
C PRO A 797 10.64 -35.90 9.08
N MET A 798 9.37 -35.79 9.49
CA MET A 798 8.21 -36.10 8.65
C MET A 798 8.04 -35.06 7.54
N LEU A 799 8.10 -33.77 7.89
CA LEU A 799 7.90 -32.68 6.94
C LEU A 799 8.96 -32.67 5.85
N ARG A 800 10.24 -32.91 6.20
CA ARG A 800 11.34 -33.05 5.22
C ARG A 800 11.19 -34.30 4.35
N ALA A 801 10.67 -35.40 4.88
CA ALA A 801 10.38 -36.61 4.09
C ALA A 801 9.24 -36.41 3.08
N ILE A 802 8.28 -35.53 3.37
CA ILE A 802 7.24 -35.12 2.42
C ILE A 802 7.80 -34.08 1.42
N ALA A 803 8.40 -32.99 1.90
CA ALA A 803 8.87 -31.87 1.08
C ALA A 803 9.98 -32.23 0.08
N ARG A 804 10.84 -33.21 0.39
CA ARG A 804 11.87 -33.71 -0.54
C ARG A 804 11.31 -34.34 -1.82
N ARG A 805 9.99 -34.56 -1.89
CA ARG A 805 9.30 -35.11 -3.06
C ARG A 805 8.96 -34.04 -4.12
N GLY A 806 9.24 -32.77 -3.88
CA GLY A 806 8.96 -31.66 -4.83
C GLY A 806 9.69 -31.75 -6.18
N THR A 807 10.57 -32.73 -6.36
CA THR A 807 11.22 -33.08 -7.64
C THR A 807 10.50 -34.19 -8.43
N GLU A 808 9.48 -34.84 -7.85
CA GLU A 808 8.64 -35.81 -8.53
C GLU A 808 7.77 -35.13 -9.63
N PRO A 809 7.38 -35.84 -10.71
CA PRO A 809 6.59 -35.25 -11.79
C PRO A 809 5.26 -34.67 -11.32
N GLY A 810 5.12 -33.35 -11.41
CA GLY A 810 3.92 -32.61 -10.97
C GLY A 810 3.93 -32.14 -9.51
N LEU A 811 5.00 -32.40 -8.74
CA LEU A 811 5.13 -31.90 -7.35
C LEU A 811 6.00 -30.64 -7.22
N ALA A 812 6.46 -30.07 -8.33
CA ALA A 812 7.21 -28.82 -8.34
C ALA A 812 6.34 -27.65 -7.85
N TYR A 813 6.96 -26.74 -7.10
CA TYR A 813 6.35 -25.48 -6.64
C TYR A 813 7.18 -24.29 -7.12
N MET A 814 6.52 -23.30 -7.75
CA MET A 814 7.05 -21.97 -7.99
C MET A 814 5.91 -20.94 -7.90
N GLY A 815 6.02 -19.97 -6.99
CA GLY A 815 4.95 -19.02 -6.68
C GLY A 815 5.09 -17.63 -7.29
N ASP A 816 4.32 -16.70 -6.72
CA ASP A 816 4.16 -15.30 -7.15
C ASP A 816 5.47 -14.55 -7.41
N GLU A 817 6.47 -14.75 -6.54
CA GLU A 817 7.77 -14.10 -6.62
C GLU A 817 8.61 -14.49 -7.86
N PHE A 818 8.20 -15.53 -8.59
CA PHE A 818 8.85 -15.98 -9.83
C PHE A 818 7.93 -15.89 -11.07
N ALA A 819 6.65 -15.56 -10.88
CA ALA A 819 5.67 -15.48 -11.96
C ALA A 819 6.11 -14.52 -13.06
N ASP A 820 5.94 -14.93 -14.32
CA ASP A 820 6.14 -14.08 -15.50
C ASP A 820 7.57 -13.48 -15.67
N SER A 821 8.55 -14.05 -14.96
CA SER A 821 9.90 -13.49 -14.80
C SER A 821 10.94 -14.05 -15.79
N VAL A 822 11.92 -14.83 -15.30
CA VAL A 822 13.12 -15.28 -16.03
C VAL A 822 13.10 -16.77 -16.38
N ASP A 823 12.32 -17.60 -15.69
CA ASP A 823 12.02 -18.97 -16.11
C ASP A 823 10.75 -18.95 -16.97
N PRO A 824 10.83 -19.27 -18.28
CA PRO A 824 9.65 -19.27 -19.13
C PRO A 824 8.63 -20.37 -18.75
N LEU A 825 8.99 -21.33 -17.88
CA LEU A 825 8.09 -22.36 -17.36
C LEU A 825 7.29 -21.92 -16.11
N ILE A 826 7.39 -20.65 -15.71
CA ILE A 826 6.64 -20.06 -14.59
C ILE A 826 5.79 -18.90 -15.13
N THR A 827 4.89 -19.23 -16.07
CA THR A 827 4.13 -18.25 -16.86
C THR A 827 2.64 -18.41 -16.59
N ARG A 828 1.96 -17.32 -16.21
CA ARG A 828 0.50 -17.33 -16.04
C ARG A 828 -0.20 -17.49 -17.40
N PHE A 829 -1.19 -18.38 -17.45
CA PHE A 829 -2.00 -18.71 -18.63
C PHE A 829 -1.27 -19.41 -19.79
N ASP A 830 -0.27 -20.25 -19.49
CA ASP A 830 0.21 -21.30 -20.40
C ASP A 830 -0.31 -22.70 -20.00
N LEU A 831 -0.22 -23.68 -20.91
CA LEU A 831 -0.71 -25.04 -20.62
C LEU A 831 0.08 -26.12 -21.37
N GLY A 832 1.00 -26.76 -20.64
CA GLY A 832 1.55 -28.06 -20.99
C GLY A 832 3.06 -28.19 -20.80
N LYS A 833 3.52 -29.45 -20.74
CA LYS A 833 4.92 -29.88 -20.53
C LYS A 833 5.95 -29.33 -21.51
N ASP A 834 5.50 -28.79 -22.64
CA ASP A 834 6.31 -28.04 -23.59
C ASP A 834 5.49 -26.82 -24.02
N PRO A 835 5.58 -25.69 -23.28
CA PRO A 835 4.75 -24.52 -23.57
C PRO A 835 5.03 -23.92 -24.96
N LEU A 836 6.20 -24.17 -25.56
CA LEU A 836 6.47 -23.75 -26.94
C LEU A 836 5.53 -24.45 -27.94
N GLU A 837 5.14 -25.72 -27.72
CA GLU A 837 4.15 -26.39 -28.57
C GLU A 837 2.71 -25.92 -28.28
N TYR A 838 2.41 -25.50 -27.04
CA TYR A 838 1.15 -24.84 -26.71
C TYR A 838 1.03 -23.48 -27.43
N TRP A 839 2.01 -22.60 -27.31
CA TRP A 839 2.00 -21.29 -27.98
C TRP A 839 2.12 -21.40 -29.50
N ALA A 840 2.84 -22.40 -30.04
CA ALA A 840 2.77 -22.76 -31.46
C ALA A 840 1.36 -23.19 -31.89
N THR A 841 0.57 -23.80 -31.00
CA THR A 841 -0.84 -24.11 -31.25
C THR A 841 -1.70 -22.85 -31.25
N VAL A 842 -1.53 -21.94 -30.29
CA VAL A 842 -2.23 -20.64 -30.26
C VAL A 842 -1.98 -19.84 -31.54
N PHE A 843 -0.73 -19.77 -32.03
CA PHE A 843 -0.42 -19.15 -33.32
C PHE A 843 -1.15 -19.82 -34.50
N ARG A 844 -1.20 -21.16 -34.57
CA ARG A 844 -1.92 -21.90 -35.63
C ARG A 844 -3.43 -21.65 -35.58
N ASP A 845 -4.01 -21.62 -34.38
CA ASP A 845 -5.45 -21.49 -34.17
C ASP A 845 -5.94 -20.07 -34.45
N VAL A 846 -5.22 -19.03 -34.02
CA VAL A 846 -5.53 -17.64 -34.39
C VAL A 846 -5.46 -17.42 -35.91
N ASN A 847 -4.42 -17.93 -36.58
CA ASN A 847 -4.32 -17.89 -38.05
C ASN A 847 -5.49 -18.61 -38.75
N THR A 848 -6.08 -19.62 -38.10
CA THR A 848 -7.23 -20.39 -38.61
C THR A 848 -8.56 -19.69 -38.31
N MET A 849 -8.66 -18.94 -37.22
CA MET A 849 -9.88 -18.23 -36.79
C MET A 849 -10.12 -16.90 -37.50
N ILE A 850 -9.09 -16.05 -37.64
CA ILE A 850 -9.25 -14.70 -38.20
C ILE A 850 -9.91 -14.69 -39.61
N PRO A 851 -9.55 -15.58 -40.56
CA PRO A 851 -10.23 -15.66 -41.86
C PRO A 851 -11.72 -15.99 -41.81
N GLN A 852 -12.21 -16.60 -40.72
CA GLN A 852 -13.59 -17.05 -40.56
C GLN A 852 -14.50 -16.00 -39.91
N LEU A 853 -13.94 -14.96 -39.28
CA LEU A 853 -14.70 -13.89 -38.62
C LEU A 853 -15.80 -13.29 -39.52
N PRO A 854 -15.56 -12.96 -40.81
CA PRO A 854 -16.57 -12.34 -41.69
C PRO A 854 -17.82 -13.17 -42.00
N ALA A 855 -17.82 -14.46 -41.62
CA ALA A 855 -18.91 -15.41 -41.89
C ALA A 855 -19.47 -16.08 -40.62
N LYS A 856 -18.77 -15.99 -39.48
CA LYS A 856 -19.16 -16.66 -38.23
C LYS A 856 -19.21 -15.76 -36.99
N ALA A 857 -18.53 -14.60 -36.98
CA ALA A 857 -18.50 -13.77 -35.78
C ALA A 857 -19.84 -13.07 -35.51
N VAL A 858 -20.48 -12.58 -36.58
CA VAL A 858 -21.64 -11.66 -36.58
C VAL A 858 -22.78 -12.29 -37.38
N LYS A 859 -24.01 -12.29 -36.85
CA LYS A 859 -25.22 -12.78 -37.54
C LYS A 859 -25.81 -11.72 -38.49
N PRO A 860 -26.68 -12.08 -39.45
CA PRO A 860 -27.45 -11.10 -40.22
C PRO A 860 -28.22 -10.15 -39.30
N GLY A 861 -28.06 -8.83 -39.51
CA GLY A 861 -28.66 -7.78 -38.68
C GLY A 861 -27.83 -7.36 -37.45
N GLU A 862 -26.76 -8.07 -37.09
CA GLU A 862 -25.84 -7.66 -36.01
C GLU A 862 -24.75 -6.70 -36.51
N ASN A 863 -24.14 -5.98 -35.57
CA ASN A 863 -23.14 -4.94 -35.82
C ASN A 863 -21.72 -5.51 -36.05
N TYR A 864 -21.01 -4.99 -37.07
CA TYR A 864 -19.62 -5.33 -37.35
C TYR A 864 -18.61 -4.99 -36.23
N TYR A 865 -18.94 -4.14 -35.26
CA TYR A 865 -18.08 -3.93 -34.07
C TYR A 865 -17.81 -5.22 -33.28
N GLU A 866 -18.76 -6.17 -33.27
CA GLU A 866 -18.55 -7.51 -32.69
C GLU A 866 -17.40 -8.25 -33.41
N MET A 867 -17.27 -8.07 -34.73
CA MET A 867 -16.15 -8.58 -35.51
C MET A 867 -14.83 -7.87 -35.15
N THR A 868 -14.87 -6.56 -34.89
CA THR A 868 -13.69 -5.79 -34.46
C THR A 868 -13.16 -6.25 -33.11
N ARG A 869 -14.03 -6.45 -32.11
CA ARG A 869 -13.61 -6.99 -30.81
C ARG A 869 -13.02 -8.40 -30.95
N ALA A 870 -13.66 -9.26 -31.74
CA ALA A 870 -13.15 -10.61 -32.01
C ALA A 870 -11.79 -10.61 -32.74
N PHE A 871 -11.59 -9.72 -33.72
CA PHE A 871 -10.30 -9.56 -34.39
C PHE A 871 -9.21 -9.09 -33.43
N ASN A 872 -9.47 -8.06 -32.61
CA ASN A 872 -8.49 -7.52 -31.67
C ASN A 872 -8.15 -8.51 -30.55
N GLY A 873 -9.12 -9.28 -30.03
CA GLY A 873 -8.86 -10.35 -29.07
C GLY A 873 -8.02 -11.49 -29.67
N LEU A 874 -8.35 -11.97 -30.86
CA LEU A 874 -7.53 -12.99 -31.52
C LEU A 874 -6.10 -12.49 -31.80
N LEU A 875 -5.93 -11.21 -32.20
CA LEU A 875 -4.62 -10.60 -32.42
C LEU A 875 -3.85 -10.34 -31.10
N SER A 876 -4.54 -10.06 -30.00
CA SER A 876 -3.93 -9.93 -28.66
C SER A 876 -3.48 -11.30 -28.12
N MET A 877 -4.22 -12.38 -28.34
CA MET A 877 -3.74 -13.73 -28.03
C MET A 877 -2.50 -14.12 -28.85
N TYR A 878 -2.39 -13.65 -30.10
CA TYR A 878 -1.16 -13.76 -30.91
C TYR A 878 0.00 -12.97 -30.31
N ALA A 879 -0.27 -11.79 -29.74
CA ALA A 879 0.73 -10.97 -29.08
C ALA A 879 1.22 -11.59 -27.75
N ARG A 880 0.31 -12.13 -26.91
CA ARG A 880 0.68 -12.90 -25.70
C ARG A 880 1.55 -14.11 -26.06
N ALA A 881 1.22 -14.84 -27.12
CA ALA A 881 2.05 -15.93 -27.63
C ALA A 881 3.46 -15.46 -28.04
N ALA A 882 3.59 -14.33 -28.74
CA ALA A 882 4.90 -13.76 -29.10
C ALA A 882 5.70 -13.27 -27.89
N SER A 883 5.03 -12.62 -26.93
CA SER A 883 5.63 -12.15 -25.67
C SER A 883 6.18 -13.32 -24.84
N VAL A 884 5.37 -14.34 -24.56
CA VAL A 884 5.80 -15.51 -23.77
C VAL A 884 6.89 -16.31 -24.49
N VAL A 885 6.77 -16.57 -25.80
CA VAL A 885 7.82 -17.31 -26.55
C VAL A 885 9.15 -16.55 -26.54
N SER A 886 9.14 -15.21 -26.52
CA SER A 886 10.39 -14.43 -26.41
C SER A 886 11.14 -14.63 -25.08
N ARG A 887 10.47 -14.99 -23.96
CA ARG A 887 11.12 -15.25 -22.67
C ARG A 887 12.13 -16.40 -22.69
N TYR A 888 11.99 -17.33 -23.63
CA TYR A 888 12.94 -18.46 -23.75
C TYR A 888 14.33 -17.97 -24.15
N VAL A 889 14.45 -16.85 -24.85
CA VAL A 889 15.73 -16.25 -25.26
C VAL A 889 16.37 -15.56 -24.07
N GLY A 890 17.54 -16.04 -23.64
CA GLY A 890 18.21 -15.60 -22.41
C GLY A 890 17.63 -16.15 -21.10
N GLY A 891 16.48 -16.83 -21.14
CA GLY A 891 15.81 -17.36 -19.95
C GLY A 891 16.64 -18.36 -19.14
N VAL A 892 16.30 -18.51 -17.86
CA VAL A 892 16.93 -19.46 -16.93
C VAL A 892 15.88 -20.21 -16.12
N HIS A 893 16.01 -21.53 -16.05
CA HIS A 893 15.18 -22.38 -15.22
C HIS A 893 15.54 -22.26 -13.73
N LEU A 894 14.52 -22.08 -12.87
CA LEU A 894 14.66 -21.87 -11.43
C LEU A 894 14.09 -23.06 -10.62
N ARG A 895 14.80 -23.58 -9.61
CA ARG A 895 14.36 -24.77 -8.85
C ARG A 895 14.60 -24.62 -7.34
N GLN A 896 13.59 -24.99 -6.54
CA GLN A 896 13.62 -24.96 -5.07
C GLN A 896 14.22 -26.23 -4.41
N ASN A 897 14.78 -27.17 -5.18
CA ASN A 897 15.28 -28.44 -4.60
C ASN A 897 16.46 -28.23 -3.64
N HIS A 898 16.45 -28.90 -2.49
CA HIS A 898 17.52 -28.84 -1.50
C HIS A 898 18.57 -29.92 -1.73
N ARG A 899 19.80 -29.69 -1.23
CA ARG A 899 20.91 -30.63 -1.38
C ARG A 899 20.58 -32.00 -0.77
N GLY A 900 20.61 -33.05 -1.59
CA GLY A 900 20.25 -34.42 -1.24
C GLY A 900 18.80 -34.80 -1.53
N ASP A 901 18.01 -33.93 -2.18
CA ASP A 901 16.70 -34.31 -2.70
C ASP A 901 16.84 -35.32 -3.86
N PRO A 902 15.88 -36.26 -4.04
CA PRO A 902 15.91 -37.20 -5.15
C PRO A 902 15.84 -36.42 -6.48
N ASN A 903 16.65 -36.78 -7.47
CA ASN A 903 16.66 -36.10 -8.78
C ASN A 903 16.90 -34.58 -8.71
N GLU A 904 17.65 -34.10 -7.71
CA GLU A 904 18.04 -32.69 -7.58
C GLU A 904 18.71 -32.13 -8.85
N LYS A 905 18.55 -30.82 -9.08
CA LYS A 905 19.09 -30.10 -10.23
C LYS A 905 19.75 -28.79 -9.79
N PRO A 906 20.61 -28.18 -10.63
CA PRO A 906 21.11 -26.83 -10.36
C PRO A 906 19.95 -25.87 -10.09
N PRO A 907 19.94 -25.11 -8.96
CA PRO A 907 18.85 -24.20 -8.61
C PRO A 907 18.60 -23.09 -9.65
N VAL A 908 19.63 -22.75 -10.44
CA VAL A 908 19.54 -21.89 -11.62
C VAL A 908 20.27 -22.59 -12.77
N MET A 909 19.62 -22.74 -13.92
CA MET A 909 20.17 -23.43 -15.10
C MET A 909 19.69 -22.73 -16.39
N PRO A 910 20.55 -22.39 -17.36
CA PRO A 910 20.10 -21.78 -18.63
C PRO A 910 19.01 -22.60 -19.34
N VAL A 911 18.06 -21.91 -20.01
CA VAL A 911 17.14 -22.57 -20.94
C VAL A 911 17.95 -23.21 -22.07
N SER A 912 17.64 -24.46 -22.42
CA SER A 912 18.46 -25.25 -23.33
C SER A 912 18.62 -24.56 -24.70
N ALA A 913 19.83 -24.63 -25.29
CA ALA A 913 20.07 -24.09 -26.64
C ALA A 913 19.04 -24.55 -27.67
N ARG A 914 18.57 -25.79 -27.56
CA ARG A 914 17.52 -26.37 -28.41
C ARG A 914 16.23 -25.56 -28.30
N ASP A 915 15.77 -25.27 -27.09
CA ASP A 915 14.48 -24.62 -26.87
C ASP A 915 14.55 -23.10 -27.09
N GLN A 916 15.70 -22.46 -26.81
CA GLN A 916 15.97 -21.09 -27.26
C GLN A 916 15.94 -20.96 -28.79
N LYS A 917 16.56 -21.90 -29.52
CA LYS A 917 16.54 -21.95 -30.99
C LYS A 917 15.14 -22.26 -31.54
N ARG A 918 14.35 -23.12 -30.87
CA ARG A 918 12.93 -23.35 -31.20
C ARG A 918 12.08 -22.09 -31.02
N ALA A 919 12.28 -21.35 -29.93
CA ALA A 919 11.59 -20.09 -29.69
C ALA A 919 11.91 -19.04 -30.78
N LEU A 920 13.20 -18.87 -31.12
CA LEU A 920 13.61 -18.00 -32.24
C LEU A 920 13.02 -18.45 -33.58
N ALA A 921 12.93 -19.75 -33.84
CA ALA A 921 12.28 -20.28 -35.05
C ALA A 921 10.78 -19.97 -35.09
N LEU A 922 10.06 -20.09 -33.96
CA LEU A 922 8.64 -19.72 -33.86
C LEU A 922 8.42 -18.22 -34.08
N LEU A 923 9.22 -17.35 -33.45
CA LEU A 923 9.13 -15.90 -33.67
C LEU A 923 9.52 -15.53 -35.11
N THR A 924 10.52 -16.21 -35.69
CA THR A 924 10.89 -16.05 -37.11
C THR A 924 9.75 -16.45 -38.04
N GLN A 925 9.02 -17.53 -37.75
CA GLN A 925 7.89 -17.99 -38.55
C GLN A 925 6.65 -17.11 -38.41
N TYR A 926 6.25 -16.77 -37.17
CA TYR A 926 4.95 -16.15 -36.89
C TYR A 926 5.01 -14.63 -36.70
N VAL A 927 6.18 -14.05 -36.37
CA VAL A 927 6.34 -12.60 -36.15
C VAL A 927 7.21 -11.96 -37.23
N PHE A 928 8.39 -12.51 -37.51
CA PHE A 928 9.39 -11.92 -38.41
C PHE A 928 9.44 -12.54 -39.81
N SER A 929 8.43 -13.29 -40.24
CA SER A 929 8.37 -13.85 -41.60
C SER A 929 7.75 -12.87 -42.60
N PRO A 930 8.14 -12.88 -43.89
CA PRO A 930 7.34 -12.29 -44.97
C PRO A 930 5.91 -12.86 -45.08
N LYS A 931 5.65 -14.05 -44.51
CA LYS A 931 4.34 -14.71 -44.47
C LYS A 931 3.59 -14.51 -43.14
N ALA A 932 4.17 -13.81 -42.17
CA ALA A 932 3.53 -13.49 -40.89
C ALA A 932 2.31 -12.57 -41.08
N PHE A 933 1.29 -12.72 -40.24
CA PHE A 933 0.05 -11.92 -40.27
C PHE A 933 -0.63 -11.81 -41.66
N ASN A 934 -0.51 -12.84 -42.50
CA ASN A 934 -1.03 -12.82 -43.87
C ASN A 934 -2.55 -13.11 -43.93
N PHE A 935 -3.34 -12.31 -43.22
CA PHE A 935 -4.80 -12.45 -43.20
C PHE A 935 -5.44 -11.89 -44.50
N PRO A 936 -6.59 -12.44 -44.94
CA PRO A 936 -7.31 -11.94 -46.13
C PRO A 936 -7.75 -10.49 -45.97
N LYS A 937 -7.44 -9.62 -46.95
CA LYS A 937 -7.66 -8.17 -46.83
C LYS A 937 -9.14 -7.78 -46.62
N GLN A 938 -10.06 -8.61 -47.12
CA GLN A 938 -11.51 -8.49 -46.90
C GLN A 938 -11.94 -8.58 -45.42
N VAL A 939 -11.10 -9.10 -44.52
CA VAL A 939 -11.34 -9.06 -43.07
C VAL A 939 -11.23 -7.62 -42.56
N TYR A 940 -10.22 -6.87 -43.02
CA TYR A 940 -9.93 -5.52 -42.54
C TYR A 940 -11.01 -4.51 -42.97
N LEU A 941 -11.58 -4.68 -44.17
CA LEU A 941 -12.69 -3.87 -44.69
C LEU A 941 -14.04 -4.09 -43.97
N LYS A 942 -14.07 -5.01 -42.99
CA LYS A 942 -15.25 -5.32 -42.15
C LYS A 942 -15.01 -5.03 -40.67
N LEU A 943 -13.93 -4.31 -40.34
CA LEU A 943 -13.72 -3.75 -39.00
C LEU A 943 -14.46 -2.42 -38.92
N ALA A 944 -15.32 -2.28 -37.90
CA ALA A 944 -16.08 -1.06 -37.61
C ALA A 944 -15.73 -0.52 -36.21
N PRO A 945 -15.80 0.80 -35.98
CA PRO A 945 -15.74 1.38 -34.64
C PRO A 945 -16.97 0.98 -33.80
N ASN A 946 -16.93 1.24 -32.49
CA ASN A 946 -18.12 1.10 -31.65
C ASN A 946 -19.11 2.26 -31.94
N PRO A 947 -20.35 2.00 -32.39
CA PRO A 947 -21.36 3.06 -32.54
C PRO A 947 -21.95 3.53 -31.20
N TYR A 948 -21.78 2.75 -30.13
CA TYR A 948 -22.24 3.05 -28.77
C TYR A 948 -21.10 2.84 -27.76
N PRO A 949 -20.08 3.73 -27.72
CA PRO A 949 -19.06 3.69 -26.69
C PRO A 949 -19.72 3.90 -25.32
N ASP A 950 -19.46 2.98 -24.38
CA ASP A 950 -19.87 3.16 -23.00
C ASP A 950 -19.02 4.24 -22.30
N TYR A 951 -19.45 4.65 -21.11
CA TYR A 951 -18.80 5.69 -20.32
C TYR A 951 -17.31 5.39 -20.04
N THR A 952 -16.96 4.12 -19.78
CA THR A 952 -15.57 3.70 -19.59
C THR A 952 -14.79 3.81 -20.90
N GLN A 953 -15.32 3.33 -22.02
CA GLN A 953 -14.71 3.44 -23.35
C GLN A 953 -14.48 4.90 -23.79
N MET A 954 -15.36 5.83 -23.42
CA MET A 954 -15.20 7.27 -23.71
C MET A 954 -14.06 7.94 -22.93
N LEU A 955 -13.71 7.40 -21.76
CA LEU A 955 -12.71 7.98 -20.85
C LEU A 955 -11.35 7.29 -20.96
N THR A 956 -11.31 5.95 -20.99
CA THR A 956 -10.08 5.17 -20.96
C THR A 956 -9.44 4.96 -22.34
N SER A 957 -10.02 5.51 -23.42
CA SER A 957 -9.55 5.27 -24.78
C SER A 957 -9.96 6.39 -25.74
N ARG A 958 -9.06 6.69 -26.68
CA ARG A 958 -9.40 7.40 -27.93
C ARG A 958 -9.42 6.36 -29.05
N PRO A 959 -10.54 5.63 -29.28
CA PRO A 959 -10.57 4.55 -30.27
C PRO A 959 -10.23 5.08 -31.66
N ARG A 960 -9.16 4.54 -32.24
CA ARG A 960 -8.74 4.80 -33.63
C ARG A 960 -9.81 4.28 -34.59
N LEU A 961 -10.73 5.17 -34.98
CA LEU A 961 -11.88 4.88 -35.85
C LEU A 961 -11.47 4.32 -37.23
N ASP A 962 -10.22 4.55 -37.63
CA ASP A 962 -9.56 4.05 -38.83
C ASP A 962 -9.11 2.57 -38.74
N ALA A 963 -9.29 1.90 -37.60
CA ALA A 963 -8.94 0.49 -37.36
C ALA A 963 -7.53 0.11 -37.89
N PRO A 964 -6.44 0.63 -37.29
CA PRO A 964 -5.11 0.70 -37.91
C PRO A 964 -4.31 -0.61 -37.85
N VAL A 965 -4.85 -1.69 -38.39
CA VAL A 965 -4.31 -3.06 -38.32
C VAL A 965 -2.82 -3.15 -38.68
N ARG A 966 -2.36 -2.40 -39.70
CA ARG A 966 -0.93 -2.35 -40.08
C ARG A 966 -0.05 -1.89 -38.93
N ASP A 967 -0.47 -0.84 -38.23
CA ASP A 967 0.31 -0.20 -37.17
C ASP A 967 0.29 -1.08 -35.91
N THR A 968 -0.86 -1.70 -35.60
CA THR A 968 -0.98 -2.70 -34.51
C THR A 968 -0.06 -3.90 -34.73
N ILE A 969 -0.05 -4.49 -35.94
CA ILE A 969 0.85 -5.60 -36.27
C ILE A 969 2.32 -5.16 -36.21
N SER A 970 2.64 -3.97 -36.74
CA SER A 970 3.98 -3.39 -36.65
C SER A 970 4.43 -3.15 -35.20
N GLY A 971 3.48 -2.86 -34.30
CA GLY A 971 3.69 -2.74 -32.86
C GLY A 971 4.08 -4.09 -32.23
N ILE A 972 3.33 -5.17 -32.51
CA ILE A 972 3.65 -6.52 -32.03
C ILE A 972 5.05 -6.96 -32.51
N GLN A 973 5.36 -6.72 -33.78
CA GLN A 973 6.68 -6.98 -34.35
C GLN A 973 7.78 -6.16 -33.66
N THR A 974 7.51 -4.89 -33.38
CA THR A 974 8.46 -3.97 -32.73
C THR A 974 8.71 -4.32 -31.26
N ALA A 975 7.66 -4.64 -30.50
CA ALA A 975 7.76 -5.02 -29.10
C ALA A 975 8.48 -6.37 -28.93
N THR A 976 8.15 -7.36 -29.77
CA THR A 976 8.86 -8.65 -29.80
C THR A 976 10.35 -8.44 -30.09
N LEU A 977 10.69 -7.59 -31.07
CA LEU A 977 12.07 -7.34 -31.46
C LEU A 977 12.85 -6.59 -30.37
N ARG A 978 12.27 -5.53 -29.80
CA ARG A 978 12.87 -4.78 -28.68
C ARG A 978 13.10 -5.66 -27.47
N ARG A 979 12.18 -6.57 -27.15
CA ARG A 979 12.34 -7.51 -26.03
C ARG A 979 13.52 -8.46 -26.22
N LEU A 980 13.69 -9.03 -27.42
CA LEU A 980 14.82 -9.91 -27.76
C LEU A 980 16.18 -9.20 -27.68
N PHE A 981 16.20 -7.89 -27.85
CA PHE A 981 17.39 -7.03 -27.86
C PHE A 981 17.42 -6.04 -26.68
N SER A 982 16.70 -6.35 -25.60
CA SER A 982 16.75 -5.56 -24.36
C SER A 982 18.09 -5.77 -23.65
N GLU A 983 18.60 -4.72 -23.01
CA GLU A 983 19.74 -4.77 -22.08
C GLU A 983 19.66 -5.97 -21.13
N ARG A 984 18.49 -6.23 -20.53
CA ARG A 984 18.25 -7.40 -19.67
C ARG A 984 18.42 -8.72 -20.40
N THR A 985 17.82 -8.92 -21.58
CA THR A 985 17.93 -10.18 -22.34
C THR A 985 19.35 -10.40 -22.86
N LEU A 986 20.03 -9.35 -23.31
CA LEU A 986 21.43 -9.41 -23.79
C LEU A 986 22.38 -9.74 -22.62
N SER A 987 22.23 -9.06 -21.48
CA SER A 987 22.98 -9.34 -20.25
C SER A 987 22.76 -10.76 -19.76
N GLN A 988 21.52 -11.27 -19.82
CA GLN A 988 21.19 -12.67 -19.50
C GLN A 988 21.87 -13.67 -20.46
N ILE A 989 21.90 -13.40 -21.77
CA ILE A 989 22.60 -14.25 -22.74
C ILE A 989 24.10 -14.32 -22.42
N ALA A 990 24.77 -13.17 -22.24
CA ALA A 990 26.20 -13.12 -21.90
C ALA A 990 26.49 -13.86 -20.57
N ASN A 991 25.64 -13.68 -19.56
CA ASN A 991 25.73 -14.40 -18.29
C ASN A 991 25.52 -15.92 -18.43
N ASN A 992 24.70 -16.37 -19.38
CA ASN A 992 24.44 -17.79 -19.62
C ASN A 992 25.55 -18.43 -20.46
N GLU A 993 26.15 -17.68 -21.40
CA GLU A 993 27.37 -18.11 -22.13
C GLU A 993 28.54 -18.30 -21.18
N PHE A 994 28.78 -17.35 -20.26
CA PHE A 994 29.84 -17.47 -19.25
C PHE A 994 29.66 -18.65 -18.28
N LYS A 995 28.42 -19.11 -18.08
CA LYS A 995 28.08 -20.27 -17.21
C LYS A 995 28.04 -21.60 -17.96
N ALA A 996 28.01 -21.59 -19.29
CA ALA A 996 27.97 -22.80 -20.08
C ALA A 996 29.33 -23.51 -20.05
N SER A 997 29.33 -24.83 -19.94
CA SER A 997 30.56 -25.62 -20.09
C SER A 997 30.99 -25.68 -21.56
N LYS A 998 30.04 -25.51 -22.50
CA LYS A 998 30.29 -25.42 -23.93
C LYS A 998 29.30 -24.49 -24.66
N PRO A 999 29.71 -23.79 -25.74
CA PRO A 999 28.83 -22.86 -26.48
C PRO A 999 27.55 -23.48 -27.06
N GLU A 1000 27.51 -24.80 -27.30
CA GLU A 1000 26.31 -25.47 -27.81
C GLU A 1000 25.21 -25.72 -26.75
N GLU A 1001 25.48 -25.49 -25.47
CA GLU A 1001 24.56 -25.75 -24.35
C GLU A 1001 23.51 -24.64 -24.17
N THR A 1002 23.87 -23.40 -24.54
CA THR A 1002 23.00 -22.20 -24.55
C THR A 1002 22.83 -21.62 -25.96
N LEU A 1003 21.96 -20.62 -26.12
CA LEU A 1003 22.04 -19.68 -27.24
C LEU A 1003 23.18 -18.69 -26.99
N THR A 1004 23.94 -18.35 -28.03
CA THR A 1004 24.98 -17.32 -27.99
C THR A 1004 24.49 -15.99 -28.56
N MET A 1005 25.10 -14.88 -28.11
CA MET A 1005 24.82 -13.52 -28.59
C MET A 1005 24.94 -13.44 -30.11
N THR A 1006 26.05 -13.94 -30.68
CA THR A 1006 26.27 -14.00 -32.13
C THR A 1006 25.17 -14.78 -32.85
N ALA A 1007 24.68 -15.90 -32.27
CA ALA A 1007 23.61 -16.68 -32.86
C ALA A 1007 22.25 -15.99 -32.80
N LEU A 1008 21.97 -15.18 -31.76
CA LEU A 1008 20.78 -14.32 -31.72
C LEU A 1008 20.83 -13.27 -32.83
N PHE A 1009 21.91 -12.49 -32.88
CA PHE A 1009 22.08 -11.41 -33.86
C PHE A 1009 22.00 -11.95 -35.30
N GLU A 1010 22.69 -13.04 -35.62
CA GLU A 1010 22.62 -13.68 -36.93
C GLU A 1010 21.19 -14.11 -37.31
N GLN A 1011 20.52 -14.91 -36.47
CA GLN A 1011 19.21 -15.45 -36.81
C GLN A 1011 18.18 -14.34 -37.06
N VAL A 1012 18.12 -13.32 -36.19
CA VAL A 1012 17.15 -12.23 -36.34
C VAL A 1012 17.53 -11.30 -37.50
N SER A 1013 18.83 -11.02 -37.70
CA SER A 1013 19.31 -10.24 -38.87
C SER A 1013 18.89 -10.89 -40.18
N ASN A 1014 19.05 -12.21 -40.31
CA ASN A 1014 18.70 -12.95 -41.53
C ASN A 1014 17.17 -13.03 -41.73
N ALA A 1015 16.38 -13.13 -40.66
CA ALA A 1015 14.91 -13.15 -40.72
C ALA A 1015 14.29 -11.79 -41.10
N VAL A 1016 14.78 -10.71 -40.50
CA VAL A 1016 14.27 -9.34 -40.74
C VAL A 1016 14.66 -8.84 -42.14
N ASN A 1017 15.89 -9.10 -42.57
CA ASN A 1017 16.45 -8.57 -43.82
C ASN A 1017 16.31 -9.53 -45.01
N ALA A 1018 15.47 -10.56 -44.91
CA ALA A 1018 15.30 -11.61 -45.93
C ALA A 1018 15.05 -11.05 -47.35
N GLU A 1019 14.22 -10.02 -47.50
CA GLU A 1019 13.97 -9.37 -48.80
C GLU A 1019 15.19 -8.62 -49.35
N ILE A 1020 16.03 -8.04 -48.47
CA ILE A 1020 17.28 -7.37 -48.85
C ILE A 1020 18.32 -8.42 -49.29
N ILE A 1021 18.45 -9.51 -48.52
CA ILE A 1021 19.37 -10.62 -48.81
C ILE A 1021 19.05 -11.27 -50.17
N ASN A 1022 17.77 -11.49 -50.46
CA ASN A 1022 17.34 -12.02 -51.77
C ASN A 1022 17.35 -10.96 -52.88
N GLY A 1023 17.42 -9.67 -52.53
CA GLY A 1023 17.36 -8.53 -53.45
C GLY A 1023 16.03 -8.45 -54.19
N THR A 1024 14.93 -8.42 -53.43
CA THR A 1024 13.53 -8.38 -53.87
C THR A 1024 12.79 -7.17 -53.29
N ASN A 1025 11.64 -6.81 -53.87
CA ASN A 1025 10.79 -5.72 -53.35
C ASN A 1025 10.41 -5.94 -51.88
N VAL A 1026 10.47 -4.88 -51.05
CA VAL A 1026 10.23 -4.95 -49.60
C VAL A 1026 8.81 -4.43 -49.29
N PRO A 1027 7.86 -5.28 -48.85
CA PRO A 1027 6.49 -4.87 -48.54
C PRO A 1027 6.40 -3.84 -47.40
N ALA A 1028 5.32 -3.05 -47.36
CA ALA A 1028 5.18 -1.92 -46.42
C ALA A 1028 5.34 -2.29 -44.92
N LEU A 1029 4.84 -3.46 -44.49
CA LEU A 1029 5.02 -3.94 -43.11
C LEU A 1029 6.48 -4.36 -42.84
N ARG A 1030 7.14 -4.94 -43.84
CA ARG A 1030 8.54 -5.40 -43.77
C ARG A 1030 9.50 -4.20 -43.71
N ARG A 1031 9.17 -3.11 -44.40
CA ARG A 1031 9.86 -1.81 -44.29
C ARG A 1031 9.75 -1.18 -42.89
N LEU A 1032 8.69 -1.45 -42.14
CA LEU A 1032 8.60 -1.01 -40.74
C LEU A 1032 9.53 -1.84 -39.86
N LEU A 1033 9.41 -3.17 -39.90
CA LEU A 1033 10.26 -4.09 -39.12
C LEU A 1033 11.77 -3.89 -39.38
N GLN A 1034 12.18 -3.69 -40.63
CA GLN A 1034 13.61 -3.45 -40.97
C GLN A 1034 14.15 -2.13 -40.40
N ARG A 1035 13.33 -1.06 -40.36
CA ARG A 1035 13.72 0.20 -39.72
C ARG A 1035 13.71 0.10 -38.20
N THR A 1036 12.79 -0.65 -37.59
CA THR A 1036 12.86 -0.97 -36.16
C THR A 1036 14.15 -1.71 -35.82
N TYR A 1037 14.54 -2.71 -36.60
CA TYR A 1037 15.78 -3.46 -36.39
C TYR A 1037 17.03 -2.60 -36.52
N LEU A 1038 17.13 -1.79 -37.57
CA LEU A 1038 18.21 -0.81 -37.76
C LEU A 1038 18.32 0.11 -36.54
N ARG A 1039 17.20 0.65 -36.05
CA ARG A 1039 17.16 1.53 -34.88
C ARG A 1039 17.56 0.83 -33.60
N THR A 1040 17.05 -0.38 -33.34
CA THR A 1040 17.47 -1.18 -32.18
C THR A 1040 18.98 -1.44 -32.18
N LEU A 1041 19.63 -1.61 -33.34
CA LEU A 1041 21.10 -1.68 -33.41
C LEU A 1041 21.80 -0.32 -33.29
N ALA A 1042 21.16 0.76 -33.72
CA ALA A 1042 21.70 2.12 -33.64
C ALA A 1042 21.64 2.69 -32.21
N ASP A 1043 20.54 2.44 -31.51
CA ASP A 1043 20.32 2.85 -30.12
C ASP A 1043 21.46 2.31 -29.23
N MET A 1044 21.84 1.03 -29.39
CA MET A 1044 23.00 0.40 -28.73
C MET A 1044 24.37 1.04 -29.01
N LEU A 1045 24.50 1.91 -30.02
CA LEU A 1045 25.76 2.55 -30.39
C LEU A 1045 25.81 4.05 -30.10
N VAL A 1046 24.65 4.71 -30.16
CA VAL A 1046 24.53 6.17 -30.05
C VAL A 1046 23.95 6.58 -28.69
N ASN A 1047 23.00 5.81 -28.15
CA ASN A 1047 22.36 6.02 -26.85
C ASN A 1047 22.33 4.71 -26.02
N PRO A 1048 23.48 4.03 -25.79
CA PRO A 1048 23.48 2.77 -25.05
C PRO A 1048 23.05 3.00 -23.60
N ASP A 1049 22.15 2.14 -23.10
CA ASP A 1049 21.94 2.01 -21.66
C ASP A 1049 23.20 1.43 -21.00
N ALA A 1050 23.40 1.75 -19.72
CA ALA A 1050 24.57 1.34 -18.95
C ALA A 1050 24.69 -0.19 -18.81
N GLU A 1051 23.56 -0.91 -18.84
CA GLU A 1051 23.53 -2.38 -18.72
C GLU A 1051 23.73 -3.13 -20.05
N VAL A 1052 23.81 -2.45 -21.21
CA VAL A 1052 24.04 -3.12 -22.51
C VAL A 1052 25.47 -3.70 -22.56
N PRO A 1053 25.65 -5.02 -22.78
CA PRO A 1053 26.99 -5.63 -22.86
C PRO A 1053 27.80 -5.12 -24.06
N ASP A 1054 29.12 -4.95 -23.89
CA ASP A 1054 29.99 -4.44 -24.95
C ASP A 1054 30.07 -5.37 -26.17
N ASP A 1055 29.98 -6.68 -25.99
CA ASP A 1055 29.87 -7.64 -27.10
C ASP A 1055 28.63 -7.40 -27.95
N ALA A 1056 27.50 -7.00 -27.33
CA ALA A 1056 26.29 -6.65 -28.07
C ALA A 1056 26.47 -5.35 -28.86
N LYS A 1057 27.21 -4.37 -28.33
CA LYS A 1057 27.60 -3.14 -29.05
C LYS A 1057 28.54 -3.47 -30.23
N MET A 1058 29.51 -4.35 -30.04
CA MET A 1058 30.40 -4.82 -31.10
C MET A 1058 29.64 -5.56 -32.20
N LEU A 1059 28.71 -6.46 -31.84
CA LEU A 1059 27.84 -7.15 -32.78
C LEU A 1059 26.87 -6.20 -33.49
N ALA A 1060 26.28 -5.21 -32.82
CA ALA A 1060 25.45 -4.19 -33.45
C ALA A 1060 26.22 -3.42 -34.54
N ARG A 1061 27.46 -3.01 -34.24
CA ARG A 1061 28.34 -2.34 -35.21
C ARG A 1061 28.74 -3.25 -36.38
N TYR A 1062 28.93 -4.55 -36.14
CA TYR A 1062 29.18 -5.55 -37.19
C TYR A 1062 27.94 -5.75 -38.08
N HIS A 1063 26.75 -5.95 -37.51
CA HIS A 1063 25.52 -6.19 -38.26
C HIS A 1063 25.07 -4.96 -39.06
N LEU A 1064 25.26 -3.73 -38.55
CA LEU A 1064 25.03 -2.50 -39.33
C LEU A 1064 25.97 -2.39 -40.54
N ARG A 1065 27.27 -2.71 -40.37
CA ARG A 1065 28.22 -2.77 -41.50
C ARG A 1065 27.84 -3.83 -42.52
N ARG A 1066 27.43 -5.02 -42.08
CA ARG A 1066 26.96 -6.11 -42.96
C ARG A 1066 25.69 -5.72 -43.72
N LEU A 1067 24.73 -5.08 -43.04
CA LEU A 1067 23.48 -4.60 -43.62
C LEU A 1067 23.74 -3.51 -44.68
N LYS A 1068 24.66 -2.57 -44.42
CA LYS A 1068 25.12 -1.60 -45.43
C LYS A 1068 25.61 -2.30 -46.70
N SER A 1069 26.51 -3.27 -46.59
CA SER A 1069 27.02 -4.01 -47.75
C SER A 1069 25.92 -4.78 -48.50
N GLN A 1070 24.97 -5.38 -47.78
CA GLN A 1070 23.82 -6.07 -48.38
C GLN A 1070 22.92 -5.10 -49.16
N ILE A 1071 22.59 -3.93 -48.58
CA ILE A 1071 21.81 -2.88 -49.24
C ILE A 1071 22.52 -2.38 -50.50
N GLN A 1072 23.82 -2.08 -50.41
CA GLN A 1072 24.63 -1.60 -51.53
C GLN A 1072 24.69 -2.62 -52.69
N ALA A 1073 24.71 -3.91 -52.40
CA ALA A 1073 24.72 -4.98 -53.41
C ALA A 1073 23.38 -5.17 -54.15
N VAL A 1074 22.24 -4.71 -53.59
CA VAL A 1074 20.91 -4.95 -54.19
C VAL A 1074 20.15 -3.70 -54.64
N ARG A 1075 20.48 -2.50 -54.13
CA ARG A 1075 19.74 -1.26 -54.46
C ARG A 1075 19.68 -0.92 -55.96
N ASN A 1076 20.65 -1.39 -56.75
CA ASN A 1076 20.72 -1.18 -58.21
C ASN A 1076 19.90 -2.21 -59.02
N ARG A 1077 19.23 -3.18 -58.38
CA ARG A 1077 18.33 -4.14 -59.05
C ARG A 1077 17.03 -3.44 -59.49
N PRO A 1078 16.24 -4.04 -60.41
CA PRO A 1078 14.92 -3.54 -60.80
C PRO A 1078 13.88 -3.71 -59.66
N LEU A 1079 14.01 -2.88 -58.62
CA LEU A 1079 13.16 -2.81 -57.44
C LEU A 1079 12.13 -1.68 -57.58
N ASP A 1080 10.98 -1.80 -56.92
CA ASP A 1080 9.96 -0.74 -56.89
C ASP A 1080 10.45 0.54 -56.17
N THR A 1081 9.86 1.69 -56.52
CA THR A 1081 10.28 3.00 -56.01
C THR A 1081 10.20 3.09 -54.48
N ALA A 1082 9.20 2.46 -53.86
CA ALA A 1082 9.02 2.47 -52.41
C ALA A 1082 10.05 1.59 -51.67
N THR A 1083 10.60 0.58 -52.36
CA THR A 1083 11.73 -0.22 -51.90
C THR A 1083 13.03 0.56 -52.05
N ARG A 1084 13.31 1.18 -53.21
CA ARG A 1084 14.56 1.94 -53.43
C ARG A 1084 14.72 3.07 -52.41
N VAL A 1085 13.70 3.93 -52.25
CA VAL A 1085 13.70 5.04 -51.27
C VAL A 1085 13.91 4.55 -49.83
N HIS A 1086 13.35 3.39 -49.47
CA HIS A 1086 13.55 2.77 -48.15
C HIS A 1086 14.98 2.24 -47.95
N LEU A 1087 15.56 1.62 -48.97
CA LEU A 1087 16.95 1.16 -48.94
C LEU A 1087 17.94 2.33 -48.85
N ASP A 1088 17.69 3.44 -49.55
CA ASP A 1088 18.54 4.63 -49.51
C ASP A 1088 18.43 5.39 -48.16
N GLU A 1089 17.24 5.49 -47.56
CA GLU A 1089 17.08 6.04 -46.20
C GLU A 1089 17.77 5.13 -45.15
N MET A 1090 17.60 3.80 -45.23
CA MET A 1090 18.31 2.88 -44.34
C MET A 1090 19.83 3.02 -44.48
N LEU A 1091 20.35 3.19 -45.71
CA LEU A 1091 21.77 3.43 -45.95
C LEU A 1091 22.27 4.74 -45.30
N SER A 1092 21.47 5.81 -45.39
CA SER A 1092 21.74 7.10 -44.75
C SER A 1092 21.65 7.03 -43.21
N GLU A 1093 20.69 6.29 -42.65
CA GLU A 1093 20.55 6.05 -41.21
C GLU A 1093 21.75 5.23 -40.67
N ILE A 1094 22.17 4.17 -41.38
CA ILE A 1094 23.38 3.40 -41.04
C ILE A 1094 24.65 4.27 -41.12
N ASP A 1095 24.81 5.10 -42.14
CA ASP A 1095 26.03 5.90 -42.30
C ASP A 1095 26.14 7.00 -41.25
N ARG A 1096 25.04 7.65 -40.86
CA ARG A 1096 24.99 8.56 -39.69
C ARG A 1096 25.43 7.84 -38.41
N VAL A 1097 24.90 6.64 -38.15
CA VAL A 1097 25.17 5.86 -36.94
C VAL A 1097 26.61 5.32 -36.89
N LEU A 1098 27.16 4.89 -38.02
CA LEU A 1098 28.54 4.38 -38.08
C LEU A 1098 29.60 5.51 -38.06
N GLN A 1099 29.22 6.74 -38.43
CA GLN A 1099 30.07 7.94 -38.36
C GLN A 1099 29.92 8.74 -37.05
N ALA A 1100 28.91 8.45 -36.24
CA ALA A 1100 28.64 9.15 -34.98
C ALA A 1100 29.88 9.13 -34.05
N GLN A 1101 30.40 10.31 -33.74
CA GLN A 1101 31.53 10.50 -32.83
C GLN A 1101 31.02 10.74 -31.41
N TYR A 1102 31.62 10.07 -30.42
CA TYR A 1102 31.39 10.39 -29.01
C TYR A 1102 32.05 11.72 -28.67
N THR A 1103 31.25 12.78 -28.58
CA THR A 1103 31.70 14.03 -27.97
C THR A 1103 31.71 13.86 -26.45
N ILE A 1104 32.88 13.63 -25.87
CA ILE A 1104 33.08 13.65 -24.40
C ILE A 1104 33.04 15.11 -23.94
N GLY A 1105 31.82 15.67 -23.87
CA GLY A 1105 31.53 17.04 -23.47
C GLY A 1105 31.02 17.10 -22.04
N SER A 1106 31.66 17.93 -21.21
CA SER A 1106 31.38 18.13 -19.77
C SER A 1106 31.41 16.87 -18.90
N LEU A 1107 32.52 16.71 -18.16
CA LEU A 1107 32.46 16.09 -16.84
C LEU A 1107 31.72 17.04 -15.89
N ALA A 1108 30.38 16.98 -15.90
CA ALA A 1108 29.66 17.26 -14.66
C ALA A 1108 30.05 16.15 -13.68
N GLN A 1109 30.68 16.51 -12.55
CA GLN A 1109 31.01 15.52 -11.52
C GLN A 1109 29.70 14.89 -11.02
N PRO A 1110 29.57 13.55 -11.01
CA PRO A 1110 28.67 12.91 -10.08
C PRO A 1110 29.20 13.27 -8.69
N GLU A 1111 28.37 13.92 -7.86
CA GLU A 1111 28.69 13.99 -6.43
C GLU A 1111 28.88 12.56 -5.92
N ALA A 1112 29.91 12.36 -5.11
CA ALA A 1112 30.23 11.03 -4.60
C ALA A 1112 29.13 10.57 -3.63
N ALA A 1113 28.16 9.83 -4.15
CA ALA A 1113 27.14 9.16 -3.36
C ALA A 1113 27.85 8.30 -2.30
N THR A 1114 27.82 8.77 -1.06
CA THR A 1114 28.61 8.22 0.04
C THR A 1114 28.09 6.84 0.38
N ALA A 1115 28.80 5.81 -0.10
CA ALA A 1115 28.54 4.43 0.25
C ALA A 1115 28.76 4.23 1.76
N ALA A 1116 27.67 4.33 2.52
CA ALA A 1116 27.70 4.08 3.96
C ALA A 1116 28.23 2.65 4.21
N PRO A 1117 29.28 2.48 5.03
CA PRO A 1117 29.84 1.17 5.29
C PRO A 1117 28.81 0.33 6.05
N ARG A 1118 28.45 -0.83 5.50
CA ARG A 1118 27.58 -1.79 6.18
C ARG A 1118 28.18 -2.21 7.53
N ARG A 1119 27.38 -2.10 8.58
CA ARG A 1119 27.48 -2.83 9.85
C ARG A 1119 26.10 -3.34 10.20
#